data_AF-A0A289GFD9-F1
#
_entry.id   AF-A0A289GFD9-F1
#
_cell.length_a   1.000
_cell.length_b   1.000
_cell.length_c   1.000
_cell.angle_alpha   90.00
_cell.angle_beta   90.00
_cell.angle_gamma   90.00
#
_symmetry.space_group_name_H-M   'P 1'
#
loop_
_entity.id
_entity.type
_entity.pdbx_description
1 polymer ?
#
loop_
_entity_poly.entity_id
_entity_poly.type
_entity_poly.pdbx_seq_one_letter_code
_entity_poly.pdbx_strand_id
1 'polypeptide(L)'
;MESTRIKPFGRTLLAAAISSTLAVSAQAEIIISQYVEGSSFNKAIEIANTSNASVSLDNFILAKSSNGGGNWDTQLPLTGRVIAANDVLVISHASANSAIQAVSDENDGSVINFNGDDPVALLNSDGSVHDVLGVMGGINWGKDTTLVRNSDSLTPSAAYQAAQWSALGKDNIEGLGALDAVEPPAEFTCTQEGSEPAFTSIQAIQGEGQTSPFISGYPYITDQEYFVKGVVSAITTGLTKGFYLQALEDDYNLNTSEGLFVFTDQSSSSLKPGDVVCVKGKVQEYYNLTQLKVENNQWLKQGEQEAPQATAIEILPTDENFEHTLERYEGMLVKTTPELDMRVTRTFGYDYASRRNNMVLAQGRINMQPNQLFAAGSEQAKQQSIENAQRRLFIESDAKAADGQIPYYPEFGRSDIDQNGSTEDYIRIDDSIIGLEGVLSYGYNEYRLIVTNSLNQENFVHNDPRSEKPDIDEGDLRIATFNVLNYFNSPFGGDANQHGDNRGANNLAEFELQQAKIVNAIVRLDADIVGLMEIENNGFGAGSAIAQLVNQINSQISDKKKHYRFVAIDSNNDGVTDELDSIGTDVITTGVIYREKVVKLTENRVIPMPSQQAPEVLDDKGKVIEDGKNYQRDTLAPTFKVKGGNEKITVAVNHLKSKGSACWEDAAPVEQGGQGGKDLDFQGACEQFRVAAAVALGEALQKIKGHKVILGDMNSYGMEDPMLVLTDYSPEKYGKTIRAARNTYIAGTPQFGDDGALITHNYGYLNAVAIKHPESWSYSFNDEVGALDHLLVSKSLKGKVVDATDWHINGGESTLFDYNSEFKGDLPKYQDHFRASDHDPAVLELNIYGGSFGLGALFSLLGFGMWRRRR
;
A
#
# COMPACT_ATOMS: atom_id res chain seq x y z
N MET A 1 37.30 89.15 39.17
CA MET A 1 36.09 88.54 39.74
C MET A 1 36.59 87.28 40.46
N GLU A 2 37.12 87.37 41.70
CA GLU A 2 36.40 87.63 42.98
C GLU A 2 35.40 86.49 43.30
N SER A 3 35.30 85.88 44.49
CA SER A 3 36.01 85.94 45.79
C SER A 3 35.47 84.79 46.71
N THR A 4 36.04 84.28 47.82
CA THR A 4 37.23 84.64 48.66
C THR A 4 37.75 83.45 49.53
N ARG A 5 39.02 83.54 49.98
CA ARG A 5 39.61 83.26 51.34
C ARG A 5 38.69 82.71 52.47
N ILE A 6 39.08 81.87 53.47
CA ILE A 6 40.39 81.44 54.08
C ILE A 6 40.26 80.08 54.86
N LYS A 7 41.40 79.43 55.19
CA LYS A 7 41.69 78.23 56.07
C LYS A 7 41.07 78.26 57.51
N PRO A 8 41.04 77.17 58.36
CA PRO A 8 42.06 76.08 58.51
C PRO A 8 41.64 74.63 58.94
N PHE A 9 42.66 73.76 58.97
CA PHE A 9 42.85 72.43 59.62
C PHE A 9 41.70 71.69 60.36
N GLY A 10 41.54 70.40 60.00
CA GLY A 10 40.94 69.34 60.83
C GLY A 10 41.45 67.96 60.39
N ARG A 11 41.73 67.04 61.34
CA ARG A 11 42.19 65.66 61.06
C ARG A 11 41.00 64.69 61.04
N THR A 12 40.87 63.87 60.00
CA THR A 12 40.16 62.57 60.09
C THR A 12 40.65 61.60 59.02
N LEU A 13 40.51 60.30 59.30
CA LEU A 13 40.98 59.20 58.45
C LEU A 13 40.32 59.22 57.06
N LEU A 14 41.13 58.96 56.02
CA LEU A 14 40.62 58.64 54.70
C LEU A 14 40.35 57.14 54.63
N ALA A 15 39.08 56.76 54.53
CA ALA A 15 38.67 55.40 54.21
C ALA A 15 38.48 55.27 52.69
N ALA A 16 39.11 54.26 52.07
CA ALA A 16 38.65 53.57 50.86
C ALA A 16 39.71 52.56 50.40
N ALA A 17 39.35 51.27 50.34
CA ALA A 17 39.38 50.48 49.09
C ALA A 17 39.09 48.99 49.34
N ILE A 18 37.94 48.54 48.84
CA ILE A 18 37.75 47.26 48.14
C ILE A 18 38.22 45.98 48.87
N SER A 19 37.32 45.42 49.68
CA SER A 19 37.16 43.97 49.85
C SER A 19 35.68 43.63 50.02
N SER A 20 34.89 43.97 49.00
CA SER A 20 33.54 43.41 48.83
C SER A 20 33.67 42.10 48.06
N THR A 21 33.89 41.01 48.78
CA THR A 21 33.70 39.66 48.24
C THR A 21 32.23 39.51 47.88
N LEU A 22 31.90 39.61 46.59
CA LEU A 22 30.66 39.07 46.04
C LEU A 22 30.76 37.54 46.12
N ALA A 23 30.46 37.00 47.29
CA ALA A 23 30.02 35.61 47.39
C ALA A 23 28.64 35.56 46.74
N VAL A 24 28.60 35.17 45.47
CA VAL A 24 27.34 34.74 44.84
C VAL A 24 26.89 33.52 45.62
N SER A 25 25.75 33.62 46.30
CA SER A 25 25.09 32.46 46.88
C SER A 25 24.64 31.57 45.74
N ALA A 26 25.29 30.41 45.58
CA ALA A 26 24.80 29.36 44.70
C ALA A 26 23.50 28.81 45.30
N GLN A 27 22.37 29.38 44.88
CA GLN A 27 21.05 28.82 45.08
C GLN A 27 20.82 27.75 44.01
N ALA A 28 21.02 26.49 44.39
CA ALA A 28 20.50 25.35 43.66
C ALA A 28 19.18 24.94 44.35
N GLU A 29 18.08 24.79 43.60
CA GLU A 29 16.72 25.04 44.13
C GLU A 29 15.65 24.00 43.76
N ILE A 30 16.03 22.72 43.74
CA ILE A 30 15.23 21.56 43.28
C ILE A 30 15.33 21.32 41.76
N ILE A 31 15.55 20.07 41.36
CA ILE A 31 15.61 19.61 39.97
C ILE A 31 14.93 18.25 39.81
N ILE A 32 14.60 17.86 38.57
CA ILE A 32 14.43 16.45 38.20
C ILE A 32 15.84 15.86 38.04
N SER A 33 16.17 14.83 38.81
CA SER A 33 17.47 14.15 38.79
C SER A 33 17.46 12.83 38.03
N GLN A 34 16.34 12.11 38.04
CA GLN A 34 16.19 10.86 37.30
C GLN A 34 14.79 10.68 36.73
N TYR A 35 14.72 10.07 35.55
CA TYR A 35 13.51 9.64 34.87
C TYR A 35 13.69 8.18 34.46
N VAL A 36 12.75 7.31 34.80
CA VAL A 36 12.80 5.87 34.48
C VAL A 36 11.61 5.53 33.59
N GLU A 37 11.85 5.10 32.34
CA GLU A 37 10.84 4.48 31.46
C GLU A 37 11.30 3.06 31.10
N GLY A 38 10.75 2.09 31.84
CA GLY A 38 11.06 0.67 31.70
C GLY A 38 9.89 -0.16 31.17
N SER A 39 9.99 -1.48 31.30
CA SER A 39 8.95 -2.41 30.90
C SER A 39 7.60 -2.12 31.57
N SER A 40 6.57 -1.87 30.76
CA SER A 40 5.16 -1.74 31.16
C SER A 40 4.88 -0.58 32.14
N PHE A 41 4.99 -0.83 33.44
CA PHE A 41 4.74 0.14 34.50
C PHE A 41 5.97 0.41 35.37
N ASN A 42 7.15 -0.07 34.97
CA ASN A 42 8.43 0.25 35.61
C ASN A 42 8.80 1.71 35.34
N LYS A 43 8.17 2.62 36.08
CA LYS A 43 8.22 4.07 35.83
C LYS A 43 8.42 4.83 37.12
N ALA A 44 9.32 5.80 37.10
CA ALA A 44 9.62 6.68 38.24
C ALA A 44 10.15 8.04 37.79
N ILE A 45 9.93 9.03 38.66
CA ILE A 45 10.58 10.34 38.63
C ILE A 45 11.30 10.51 39.97
N GLU A 46 12.55 10.94 39.91
CA GLU A 46 13.30 11.41 41.07
C GLU A 46 13.46 12.94 41.02
N ILE A 47 13.15 13.57 42.15
CA ILE A 47 13.29 15.00 42.36
C ILE A 47 14.38 15.21 43.42
N ALA A 48 15.46 15.93 43.09
CA ALA A 48 16.59 16.12 43.99
C ALA A 48 16.67 17.54 44.57
N ASN A 49 17.06 17.63 45.84
CA ASN A 49 17.47 18.88 46.48
C ASN A 49 19.00 19.00 46.48
N THR A 50 19.54 19.67 45.46
CA THR A 50 20.98 19.92 45.27
C THR A 50 21.56 21.00 46.20
N SER A 51 20.82 21.42 47.23
CA SER A 51 21.23 22.45 48.19
C SER A 51 21.71 21.89 49.53
N ASN A 52 22.43 22.72 50.29
CA ASN A 52 22.93 22.39 51.62
C ASN A 52 21.92 22.64 52.77
N ALA A 53 20.63 22.79 52.46
CA ALA A 53 19.55 22.95 53.44
C ALA A 53 18.31 22.15 53.02
N SER A 54 17.43 21.80 53.97
CA SER A 54 16.14 21.20 53.62
C SER A 54 15.24 22.21 52.89
N VAL A 55 14.55 21.76 51.84
CA VAL A 55 13.68 22.61 51.00
C VAL A 55 12.25 22.05 51.02
N SER A 56 11.26 22.92 51.24
CA SER A 56 9.84 22.56 51.11
C SER A 56 9.40 22.66 49.65
N LEU A 57 8.60 21.67 49.21
CA LEU A 57 8.02 21.62 47.88
C LEU A 57 6.64 22.31 47.78
N ASP A 58 6.24 23.09 48.79
CA ASP A 58 4.92 23.74 48.87
C ASP A 58 4.53 24.59 47.66
N ASN A 59 5.52 25.13 46.93
CA ASN A 59 5.34 25.95 45.73
C ASN A 59 5.57 25.19 44.42
N PHE A 60 5.72 23.87 44.45
CA PHE A 60 6.02 23.05 43.28
C PHE A 60 4.88 22.09 42.91
N ILE A 61 4.76 21.84 41.61
CA ILE A 61 3.81 20.89 41.03
C ILE A 61 4.61 20.02 40.04
N LEU A 62 4.60 18.70 40.21
CA LEU A 62 5.10 17.79 39.18
C LEU A 62 4.01 17.63 38.12
N ALA A 63 4.34 17.84 36.85
CA ALA A 63 3.40 17.85 35.75
C ALA A 63 3.88 17.00 34.58
N LYS A 64 2.94 16.37 33.87
CA LYS A 64 3.13 15.69 32.59
C LYS A 64 2.34 16.40 31.49
N SER A 65 2.83 16.37 30.26
CA SER A 65 2.07 16.76 29.06
C SER A 65 1.86 15.54 28.17
N SER A 66 0.62 15.04 28.09
CA SER A 66 0.35 13.78 27.38
C SER A 66 0.64 13.88 25.88
N ASN A 67 1.48 12.96 25.36
CA ASN A 67 2.03 12.98 24.00
C ASN A 67 2.61 14.35 23.57
N GLY A 68 3.10 15.14 24.52
CA GLY A 68 3.65 16.47 24.27
C GLY A 68 2.66 17.48 23.66
N GLY A 69 1.35 17.37 23.95
CA GLY A 69 0.27 18.19 23.38
C GLY A 69 0.27 19.70 23.72
N GLY A 70 1.41 20.27 24.12
CA GLY A 70 1.62 21.70 24.36
C GLY A 70 1.01 22.25 25.66
N ASN A 71 0.40 21.40 26.49
CA ASN A 71 -0.22 21.77 27.76
C ASN A 71 0.12 20.76 28.86
N TRP A 72 0.33 21.24 30.09
CA TRP A 72 0.54 20.42 31.28
C TRP A 72 -0.78 19.85 31.80
N ASP A 73 -1.27 18.80 31.14
CA ASP A 73 -2.63 18.25 31.31
C ASP A 73 -2.80 17.35 32.55
N THR A 74 -1.70 16.79 33.07
CA THR A 74 -1.70 15.95 34.28
C THR A 74 -0.77 16.55 35.32
N GLN A 75 -1.23 16.71 36.56
CA GLN A 75 -0.51 17.46 37.60
C GLN A 75 -0.64 16.85 38.99
N LEU A 76 0.45 16.85 39.75
CA LEU A 76 0.58 16.40 41.13
C LEU A 76 1.18 17.53 42.00
N PRO A 77 0.38 18.25 42.80
CA PRO A 77 0.89 19.25 43.73
C PRO A 77 1.78 18.62 44.80
N LEU A 78 3.00 19.16 44.97
CA LEU A 78 4.01 18.61 45.88
C LEU A 78 3.89 19.15 47.33
N THR A 79 2.82 19.91 47.62
CA THR A 79 2.55 20.52 48.92
C THR A 79 2.65 19.55 50.10
N GLY A 80 3.28 20.00 51.20
CA GLY A 80 3.53 19.23 52.41
C GLY A 80 4.78 18.35 52.38
N ARG A 81 5.48 18.24 51.24
CA ARG A 81 6.72 17.48 51.11
C ARG A 81 7.94 18.35 51.38
N VAL A 82 8.97 17.77 51.99
CA VAL A 82 10.24 18.44 52.30
C VAL A 82 11.37 17.47 51.96
N ILE A 83 12.29 17.88 51.11
CA ILE A 83 13.49 17.10 50.77
C ILE A 83 14.64 17.59 51.64
N ALA A 84 15.44 16.69 52.24
CA ALA A 84 16.60 17.08 53.02
C ALA A 84 17.75 17.61 52.13
N ALA A 85 18.81 18.13 52.75
CA ALA A 85 19.96 18.66 52.01
C ALA A 85 20.73 17.55 51.28
N ASN A 86 20.94 17.69 49.96
CA ASN A 86 21.54 16.67 49.08
C ASN A 86 20.80 15.31 49.11
N ASP A 87 19.48 15.37 49.23
CA ASP A 87 18.57 14.22 49.32
C ASP A 87 17.57 14.25 48.17
N VAL A 88 16.75 13.21 48.03
CA VAL A 88 15.80 13.05 46.91
C VAL A 88 14.37 12.74 47.36
N LEU A 89 13.44 12.80 46.41
CA LEU A 89 12.08 12.29 46.50
C LEU A 89 11.80 11.44 45.26
N VAL A 90 11.53 10.14 45.44
CA VAL A 90 11.19 9.22 44.35
C VAL A 90 9.68 8.98 44.32
N ILE A 91 9.06 9.31 43.19
CA ILE A 91 7.64 9.09 42.90
C ILE A 91 7.55 8.06 41.78
N SER A 92 6.96 6.89 42.04
CA SER A 92 6.81 5.83 41.02
C SER A 92 5.37 5.53 40.64
N HIS A 93 5.19 4.76 39.56
CA HIS A 93 3.88 4.22 39.22
C HIS A 93 3.52 3.09 40.20
N ALA A 94 2.29 3.08 40.71
CA ALA A 94 1.79 2.11 41.72
C ALA A 94 1.77 0.62 41.27
N SER A 95 2.20 0.33 40.05
CA SER A 95 2.35 -1.03 39.49
C SER A 95 3.76 -1.30 38.93
N ALA A 96 4.73 -0.45 39.27
CA ALA A 96 6.15 -0.71 39.01
C ALA A 96 6.63 -1.97 39.74
N ASN A 97 7.73 -2.55 39.25
CA ASN A 97 8.35 -3.72 39.88
C ASN A 97 8.77 -3.44 41.34
N SER A 98 9.02 -4.52 42.09
CA SER A 98 9.38 -4.46 43.51
C SER A 98 10.71 -3.76 43.81
N ALA A 99 11.60 -3.59 42.84
CA ALA A 99 12.86 -2.88 43.03
C ALA A 99 12.65 -1.36 43.00
N ILE A 100 11.87 -0.85 42.04
CA ILE A 100 11.44 0.55 42.00
C ILE A 100 10.61 0.89 43.24
N GLN A 101 9.63 0.05 43.58
CA GLN A 101 8.79 0.23 44.76
C GLN A 101 9.58 0.24 46.08
N ALA A 102 10.74 -0.43 46.15
CA ALA A 102 11.58 -0.47 47.35
C ALA A 102 12.37 0.82 47.61
N VAL A 103 12.54 1.67 46.58
CA VAL A 103 13.22 2.98 46.66
C VAL A 103 12.27 4.16 46.47
N SER A 104 10.96 3.90 46.34
CA SER A 104 9.95 4.95 46.17
C SER A 104 9.42 5.45 47.51
N ASP A 105 9.40 6.78 47.68
CA ASP A 105 8.75 7.43 48.83
C ASP A 105 7.23 7.42 48.71
N GLU A 106 6.73 7.59 47.47
CA GLU A 106 5.31 7.61 47.17
C GLU A 106 4.99 7.10 45.76
N ASN A 107 3.69 6.97 45.49
CA ASN A 107 3.14 6.40 44.28
C ASN A 107 2.10 7.34 43.65
N ASP A 108 2.22 7.61 42.36
CA ASP A 108 1.18 8.27 41.57
C ASP A 108 0.97 7.58 40.21
N GLY A 109 -0.27 7.22 39.90
CA GLY A 109 -0.64 6.52 38.67
C GLY A 109 -1.01 7.43 37.49
N SER A 110 -0.92 8.75 37.65
CA SER A 110 -1.43 9.73 36.68
C SER A 110 -0.28 10.43 35.95
N VAL A 111 0.58 11.09 36.72
CA VAL A 111 1.79 11.78 36.25
C VAL A 111 2.88 10.76 35.92
N ILE A 112 3.05 9.70 36.71
CA ILE A 112 4.03 8.64 36.44
C ILE A 112 3.48 7.58 35.47
N ASN A 113 2.66 8.00 34.52
CA ASN A 113 2.14 7.17 33.44
C ASN A 113 2.46 7.81 32.07
N PHE A 114 3.75 8.01 31.84
CA PHE A 114 4.34 8.39 30.55
C PHE A 114 4.74 7.14 29.73
N ASN A 115 5.10 7.31 28.46
CA ASN A 115 5.48 6.21 27.54
C ASN A 115 6.74 6.52 26.68
N GLY A 116 7.38 7.67 26.91
CA GLY A 116 8.57 8.13 26.18
C GLY A 116 8.36 9.34 25.25
N ASP A 117 7.12 9.74 24.95
CA ASP A 117 6.79 10.98 24.23
C ASP A 117 6.04 12.05 25.08
N ASP A 118 5.82 11.79 26.37
CA ASP A 118 5.21 12.73 27.32
C ASP A 118 6.24 13.53 28.14
N PRO A 119 6.49 14.83 27.88
CA PRO A 119 7.34 15.66 28.72
C PRO A 119 6.90 15.69 30.18
N VAL A 120 7.86 15.81 31.09
CA VAL A 120 7.65 15.96 32.53
C VAL A 120 8.38 17.20 33.04
N ALA A 121 7.70 18.01 33.86
CA ALA A 121 8.25 19.24 34.41
C ALA A 121 7.92 19.42 35.89
N LEU A 122 8.80 20.12 36.60
CA LEU A 122 8.49 20.81 37.83
C LEU A 122 8.02 22.23 37.48
N LEU A 123 6.81 22.57 37.89
CA LEU A 123 6.22 23.90 37.72
C LEU A 123 6.26 24.66 39.05
N ASN A 124 6.52 25.96 38.99
CA ASN A 124 6.29 26.87 40.11
C ASN A 124 4.78 27.08 40.32
N SER A 125 4.39 27.63 41.48
CA SER A 125 2.98 27.87 41.85
C SER A 125 2.24 28.91 41.00
N ASP A 126 2.94 29.65 40.12
CA ASP A 126 2.37 30.52 39.09
C ASP A 126 2.18 29.83 37.72
N GLY A 127 2.56 28.55 37.60
CA GLY A 127 2.48 27.75 36.37
C GLY A 127 3.69 27.88 35.44
N SER A 128 4.70 28.68 35.79
CA SER A 128 5.96 28.73 35.03
C SER A 128 6.80 27.46 35.23
N VAL A 129 7.51 27.03 34.19
CA VAL A 129 8.41 25.87 34.26
C VAL A 129 9.66 26.23 35.08
N HIS A 130 9.96 25.41 36.09
CA HIS A 130 11.17 25.50 36.89
C HIS A 130 12.28 24.62 36.30
N ASP A 131 12.00 23.32 36.14
CA ASP A 131 12.87 22.34 35.50
C ASP A 131 12.04 21.41 34.60
N VAL A 132 12.58 21.01 33.45
CA VAL A 132 11.85 20.16 32.48
C VAL A 132 12.74 19.12 31.82
N LEU A 133 12.13 17.94 31.61
CA LEU A 133 12.67 16.82 30.88
C LEU A 133 11.70 16.45 29.74
N GLY A 134 12.21 16.48 28.51
CA GLY A 134 11.45 16.18 27.29
C GLY A 134 11.04 17.37 26.42
N VAL A 135 10.54 17.06 25.21
CA VAL A 135 10.09 18.04 24.20
C VAL A 135 8.62 17.88 23.84
N MET A 136 7.93 19.00 23.64
CA MET A 136 6.55 19.01 23.12
C MET A 136 6.50 18.56 21.65
N GLY A 137 5.34 18.06 21.20
CA GLY A 137 5.09 17.69 19.81
C GLY A 137 5.02 16.19 19.49
N GLY A 138 4.86 15.30 20.49
CA GLY A 138 4.70 13.86 20.28
C GLY A 138 5.95 13.14 19.76
N ILE A 139 7.13 13.72 19.98
CA ILE A 139 8.41 13.13 19.61
C ILE A 139 8.84 12.19 20.73
N ASN A 140 9.18 10.94 20.40
CA ASN A 140 9.75 10.01 21.37
C ASN A 140 11.20 10.42 21.68
N TRP A 141 11.45 10.90 22.90
CA TRP A 141 12.75 11.35 23.40
C TRP A 141 13.22 10.59 24.66
N GLY A 142 12.31 9.90 25.35
CA GLY A 142 12.56 9.20 26.62
C GLY A 142 12.03 7.76 26.65
N LYS A 143 11.83 7.14 25.50
CA LYS A 143 11.25 5.79 25.42
C LYS A 143 12.27 4.70 25.75
N ASP A 144 11.84 3.69 26.52
CA ASP A 144 12.60 2.47 26.84
C ASP A 144 13.99 2.76 27.44
N THR A 145 14.13 3.85 28.19
CA THR A 145 15.40 4.32 28.78
C THR A 145 15.20 4.95 30.16
N THR A 146 16.27 4.92 30.95
CA THR A 146 16.39 5.71 32.17
C THR A 146 17.35 6.87 31.92
N LEU A 147 16.92 8.11 32.19
CA LEU A 147 17.74 9.31 32.05
C LEU A 147 18.18 9.80 33.43
N VAL A 148 19.49 9.98 33.62
CA VAL A 148 20.11 10.49 34.86
C VAL A 148 20.72 11.86 34.60
N ARG A 149 20.50 12.84 35.47
CA ARG A 149 21.06 14.19 35.33
C ARG A 149 22.58 14.15 35.54
N ASN A 150 23.32 14.81 34.65
CA ASN A 150 24.77 14.88 34.72
C ASN A 150 25.23 15.76 35.90
N SER A 151 26.34 15.38 36.52
CA SER A 151 26.93 16.04 37.71
C SER A 151 27.36 17.50 37.49
N ASP A 152 27.60 17.91 36.25
CA ASP A 152 27.85 19.30 35.86
C ASP A 152 26.57 20.13 35.65
N SER A 153 25.41 19.48 35.62
CA SER A 153 24.11 19.99 35.17
C SER A 153 23.06 20.04 36.28
N LEU A 154 23.52 20.08 37.55
CA LEU A 154 22.72 20.08 38.78
C LEU A 154 22.03 21.42 39.12
N THR A 155 21.57 22.13 38.09
CA THR A 155 20.79 23.37 38.19
C THR A 155 19.50 23.26 37.37
N PRO A 156 18.39 23.86 37.82
CA PRO A 156 17.11 23.79 37.13
C PRO A 156 17.16 24.49 35.77
N SER A 157 16.48 23.93 34.77
CA SER A 157 16.39 24.46 33.42
C SER A 157 14.95 24.47 32.91
N ALA A 158 14.42 25.66 32.64
CA ALA A 158 13.08 25.83 32.06
C ALA A 158 12.98 25.37 30.58
N ALA A 159 14.07 24.89 29.99
CA ALA A 159 14.12 24.31 28.65
C ALA A 159 14.93 23.02 28.66
N TYR A 160 14.40 21.95 28.08
CA TYR A 160 15.07 20.66 28.03
C TYR A 160 16.31 20.70 27.14
N GLN A 161 17.41 20.17 27.66
CA GLN A 161 18.69 20.06 26.95
C GLN A 161 19.21 18.63 27.12
N ALA A 162 19.17 17.82 26.07
CA ALA A 162 19.55 16.39 26.14
C ALA A 162 20.98 16.17 26.67
N ALA A 163 21.91 17.09 26.41
CA ALA A 163 23.29 17.03 26.91
C ALA A 163 23.42 17.14 28.45
N GLN A 164 22.37 17.54 29.16
CA GLN A 164 22.32 17.56 30.63
C GLN A 164 22.02 16.18 31.24
N TRP A 165 21.78 15.16 30.40
CA TRP A 165 21.33 13.84 30.80
C TRP A 165 22.21 12.74 30.20
N SER A 166 22.40 11.67 30.96
CA SER A 166 22.99 10.42 30.52
C SER A 166 21.93 9.32 30.47
N ALA A 167 21.94 8.53 29.40
CA ALA A 167 21.00 7.44 29.21
C ALA A 167 21.56 6.11 29.74
N LEU A 168 20.75 5.43 30.55
CA LEU A 168 20.90 4.04 30.94
C LEU A 168 19.88 3.19 30.17
N GLY A 169 20.20 1.90 30.00
CA GLY A 169 19.32 0.96 29.32
C GLY A 169 17.97 0.75 30.03
N LYS A 170 16.97 0.30 29.27
CA LYS A 170 15.63 -0.09 29.75
C LYS A 170 15.68 -0.89 31.05
N ASP A 171 14.78 -0.56 31.97
CA ASP A 171 14.66 -1.17 33.31
C ASP A 171 15.88 -1.01 34.24
N ASN A 172 16.95 -0.29 33.82
CA ASN A 172 18.03 0.08 34.74
C ASN A 172 17.55 1.19 35.69
N ILE A 173 17.74 0.98 36.99
CA ILE A 173 17.37 1.90 38.07
C ILE A 173 18.57 2.24 38.97
N GLU A 174 19.79 2.05 38.46
CA GLU A 174 21.02 2.49 39.10
C GLU A 174 20.95 3.99 39.42
N GLY A 175 21.39 4.38 40.61
CA GLY A 175 21.23 5.73 41.17
C GLY A 175 19.91 6.00 41.90
N LEU A 176 18.80 5.34 41.53
CA LEU A 176 17.45 5.72 41.99
C LEU A 176 17.27 5.59 43.51
N GLY A 177 16.83 6.70 44.14
CA GLY A 177 16.73 6.83 45.59
C GLY A 177 17.95 7.49 46.23
N ALA A 178 18.85 8.07 45.43
CA ALA A 178 19.99 8.85 45.89
C ALA A 178 20.36 9.91 44.84
N LEU A 179 20.97 11.02 45.28
CA LEU A 179 21.53 12.03 44.37
C LEU A 179 22.83 11.53 43.71
N ASP A 180 22.71 10.52 42.85
CA ASP A 180 23.82 9.87 42.13
C ASP A 180 23.95 10.47 40.72
N ALA A 181 24.50 11.67 40.66
CA ALA A 181 24.69 12.39 39.41
C ALA A 181 25.94 11.86 38.70
N VAL A 182 25.76 11.26 37.53
CA VAL A 182 26.85 10.65 36.77
C VAL A 182 27.80 11.69 36.16
N GLU A 183 29.07 11.33 35.97
CA GLU A 183 29.98 12.11 35.12
C GLU A 183 29.47 11.98 33.67
N PRO A 184 29.28 13.11 32.95
CA PRO A 184 28.81 13.05 31.56
C PRO A 184 29.78 12.19 30.72
N PRO A 185 29.29 11.34 29.80
CA PRO A 185 30.16 10.61 28.90
C PRO A 185 31.03 11.60 28.12
N ALA A 186 32.34 11.33 28.08
CA ALA A 186 33.28 12.20 27.37
C ALA A 186 32.84 12.41 25.92
N GLU A 187 32.77 13.68 25.49
CA GLU A 187 32.34 14.03 24.14
C GLU A 187 33.12 13.23 23.09
N PHE A 188 32.43 12.73 22.06
CA PHE A 188 33.08 12.00 20.98
C PHE A 188 33.96 12.96 20.15
N THR A 189 35.27 12.90 20.36
CA THR A 189 36.24 13.82 19.74
C THR A 189 36.68 13.43 18.33
N CYS A 190 36.21 12.30 17.78
CA CYS A 190 36.77 11.69 16.57
C CYS A 190 38.31 11.57 16.62
N THR A 191 38.84 10.94 17.67
CA THR A 191 40.28 10.64 17.78
C THR A 191 40.52 9.20 18.16
N GLN A 192 41.66 8.67 17.73
CA GLN A 192 42.22 7.39 18.18
C GLN A 192 43.62 7.68 18.73
N GLU A 193 43.88 7.27 19.97
CA GLU A 193 45.13 7.54 20.71
C GLU A 193 45.57 9.02 20.75
N GLY A 194 44.60 9.95 20.63
CA GLY A 194 44.84 11.40 20.62
C GLY A 194 45.23 11.98 19.24
N SER A 195 45.14 11.19 18.17
CA SER A 195 45.34 11.62 16.78
C SER A 195 44.09 11.39 15.93
N GLU A 196 44.06 11.96 14.72
CA GLU A 196 43.02 11.64 13.73
C GLU A 196 43.04 10.12 13.44
N PRO A 197 41.90 9.42 13.48
CA PRO A 197 41.85 7.97 13.34
C PRO A 197 42.16 7.53 11.91
N ALA A 198 42.55 6.26 11.76
CA ALA A 198 42.58 5.63 10.45
C ALA A 198 41.13 5.36 9.99
N PHE A 199 40.65 6.12 9.00
CA PHE A 199 39.32 5.92 8.44
C PHE A 199 39.26 4.67 7.57
N THR A 200 38.18 3.91 7.71
CA THR A 200 37.76 2.88 6.76
C THR A 200 36.85 3.55 5.74
N SER A 201 37.08 3.30 4.46
CA SER A 201 36.26 3.91 3.40
C SER A 201 34.88 3.24 3.32
N ILE A 202 33.90 3.96 2.78
CA ILE A 202 32.54 3.45 2.61
C ILE A 202 32.52 2.26 1.65
N GLN A 203 33.25 2.36 0.54
CA GLN A 203 33.39 1.32 -0.47
C GLN A 203 34.00 0.03 0.10
N ALA A 204 34.93 0.14 1.05
CA ALA A 204 35.51 -1.02 1.73
C ALA A 204 34.52 -1.70 2.68
N ILE A 205 33.60 -0.94 3.29
CA ILE A 205 32.54 -1.47 4.15
C ILE A 205 31.46 -2.15 3.32
N GLN A 206 31.06 -1.56 2.19
CA GLN A 206 30.09 -2.14 1.26
C GLN A 206 30.68 -3.38 0.54
N GLY A 207 31.76 -3.20 -0.23
CA GLY A 207 32.31 -4.25 -1.09
C GLY A 207 31.56 -4.38 -2.42
N GLU A 208 31.85 -5.46 -3.16
CA GLU A 208 31.34 -5.73 -4.52
C GLU A 208 30.20 -6.76 -4.57
N GLY A 209 29.54 -7.06 -3.44
CA GLY A 209 28.49 -8.08 -3.39
C GLY A 209 27.59 -7.95 -2.17
N GLN A 210 26.52 -8.76 -2.15
CA GLN A 210 25.32 -8.70 -1.28
C GLN A 210 25.53 -8.73 0.25
N THR A 211 26.77 -8.71 0.73
CA THR A 211 27.12 -8.64 2.15
C THR A 211 28.50 -8.02 2.30
N SER A 212 28.66 -7.16 3.29
CA SER A 212 29.93 -6.55 3.66
C SER A 212 31.08 -7.57 3.80
N PRO A 213 32.27 -7.30 3.24
CA PRO A 213 33.44 -8.18 3.39
C PRO A 213 33.97 -8.25 4.84
N PHE A 214 33.48 -7.41 5.75
CA PHE A 214 33.78 -7.48 7.19
C PHE A 214 32.90 -8.49 7.94
N ILE A 215 31.85 -9.03 7.32
CA ILE A 215 30.89 -9.95 7.94
C ILE A 215 31.12 -11.39 7.46
N SER A 216 31.51 -12.27 8.39
CA SER A 216 31.76 -13.70 8.11
C SER A 216 30.60 -14.63 8.48
N GLY A 217 29.38 -14.07 8.58
CA GLY A 217 28.15 -14.75 9.00
C GLY A 217 27.66 -14.31 10.39
N TYR A 218 26.85 -15.16 11.04
CA TYR A 218 26.28 -14.89 12.36
C TYR A 218 27.38 -14.54 13.40
N PRO A 219 27.25 -13.45 14.19
CA PRO A 219 26.02 -12.72 14.53
C PRO A 219 25.65 -11.57 13.58
N TYR A 220 26.23 -11.50 12.38
CA TYR A 220 25.93 -10.48 11.36
C TYR A 220 26.31 -9.05 11.79
N ILE A 221 27.23 -8.91 12.75
CA ILE A 221 27.78 -7.64 13.23
C ILE A 221 29.24 -7.85 13.66
N THR A 222 30.09 -6.84 13.48
CA THR A 222 31.50 -6.87 13.91
C THR A 222 31.65 -6.60 15.41
N ASP A 223 32.57 -7.31 16.07
CA ASP A 223 33.02 -6.96 17.42
C ASP A 223 33.84 -5.65 17.42
N GLN A 224 34.62 -5.44 16.36
CA GLN A 224 35.41 -4.25 16.14
C GLN A 224 34.54 -3.06 15.69
N GLU A 225 34.88 -1.88 16.18
CA GLU A 225 34.37 -0.60 15.69
C GLU A 225 35.31 0.01 14.65
N TYR A 226 34.74 0.70 13.67
CA TYR A 226 35.43 1.37 12.58
C TYR A 226 35.12 2.86 12.63
N PHE A 227 36.13 3.68 12.32
CA PHE A 227 35.92 5.10 12.05
C PHE A 227 35.63 5.29 10.56
N VAL A 228 34.55 6.00 10.25
CA VAL A 228 34.13 6.33 8.88
C VAL A 228 33.99 7.84 8.77
N LYS A 229 34.33 8.41 7.62
CA LYS A 229 34.19 9.84 7.33
C LYS A 229 33.49 10.00 5.98
N GLY A 230 32.40 10.76 5.97
CA GLY A 230 31.58 10.98 4.80
C GLY A 230 30.85 12.32 4.87
N VAL A 231 30.14 12.64 3.80
CA VAL A 231 29.21 13.77 3.76
C VAL A 231 27.78 13.25 3.86
N VAL A 232 26.95 13.87 4.69
CA VAL A 232 25.52 13.49 4.80
C VAL A 232 24.82 13.77 3.48
N SER A 233 24.18 12.75 2.90
CA SER A 233 23.35 12.85 1.69
C SER A 233 21.87 12.99 2.03
N ALA A 234 21.37 12.22 2.99
CA ALA A 234 20.02 12.33 3.52
C ALA A 234 19.95 11.98 5.01
N ILE A 235 18.83 12.31 5.65
CA ILE A 235 18.52 12.00 7.05
C ILE A 235 17.14 11.39 7.09
N THR A 236 16.99 10.33 7.88
CA THR A 236 15.73 9.63 8.08
C THR A 236 15.44 9.47 9.56
N THR A 237 14.16 9.62 9.90
CA THR A 237 13.69 9.71 11.28
C THR A 237 12.44 8.87 11.54
N GLY A 238 11.77 8.40 10.49
CA GLY A 238 10.57 7.57 10.57
C GLY A 238 10.84 6.12 10.19
N LEU A 239 10.98 5.84 8.89
CA LEU A 239 11.09 4.50 8.33
C LEU A 239 12.44 3.86 8.64
N THR A 240 13.51 4.63 8.47
CA THR A 240 14.85 4.34 8.98
C THR A 240 15.23 5.45 9.96
N LYS A 241 16.07 5.16 10.95
CA LYS A 241 16.45 6.12 12.00
C LYS A 241 17.95 6.34 12.02
N GLY A 242 18.38 7.41 11.39
CA GLY A 242 19.79 7.64 11.14
C GLY A 242 20.05 8.66 10.04
N PHE A 243 21.20 8.51 9.39
CA PHE A 243 21.57 9.35 8.26
C PHE A 243 22.39 8.55 7.26
N TYR A 244 22.29 8.95 6.00
CA TYR A 244 23.02 8.34 4.89
C TYR A 244 24.27 9.18 4.64
N LEU A 245 25.43 8.52 4.54
CA LEU A 245 26.68 9.13 4.14
C LEU A 245 26.97 8.78 2.68
N GLN A 246 27.44 9.76 1.92
CA GLN A 246 28.17 9.57 0.67
C GLN A 246 29.67 9.68 0.96
N ALA A 247 30.50 8.95 0.23
CA ALA A 247 31.95 9.10 0.31
C ALA A 247 32.43 10.50 -0.11
N LEU A 248 33.59 10.91 0.39
CA LEU A 248 34.23 12.19 0.05
C LEU A 248 35.08 12.10 -1.22
N GLU A 249 35.54 10.90 -1.56
CA GLU A 249 36.33 10.58 -2.75
C GLU A 249 35.79 9.28 -3.36
N ASP A 250 35.46 9.34 -4.64
CA ASP A 250 35.04 8.23 -5.52
C ASP A 250 36.25 7.30 -5.76
N ASP A 251 36.08 5.98 -5.59
CA ASP A 251 37.15 5.01 -5.86
C ASP A 251 37.23 4.57 -7.34
N TYR A 252 36.28 5.05 -8.15
CA TYR A 252 36.07 4.78 -9.57
C TYR A 252 35.76 3.31 -9.91
N ASN A 253 35.30 2.52 -8.93
CA ASN A 253 34.81 1.16 -9.14
C ASN A 253 33.29 1.13 -9.15
N LEU A 254 32.71 0.92 -10.35
CA LEU A 254 31.26 0.89 -10.55
C LEU A 254 30.55 -0.29 -9.85
N ASN A 255 31.31 -1.24 -9.27
CA ASN A 255 30.80 -2.39 -8.52
C ASN A 255 30.63 -2.14 -7.02
N THR A 256 31.19 -1.05 -6.48
CA THR A 256 31.11 -0.70 -5.06
C THR A 256 30.17 0.46 -4.84
N SER A 257 29.37 0.39 -3.77
CA SER A 257 28.55 1.53 -3.37
C SER A 257 29.39 2.63 -2.70
N GLU A 258 29.17 3.85 -3.15
CA GLU A 258 29.68 5.10 -2.57
C GLU A 258 28.87 5.58 -1.36
N GLY A 259 27.85 4.82 -0.94
CA GLY A 259 26.86 5.18 0.09
C GLY A 259 26.87 4.24 1.29
N LEU A 260 26.56 4.75 2.47
CA LEU A 260 26.46 3.95 3.70
C LEU A 260 25.38 4.51 4.63
N PHE A 261 24.46 3.65 5.07
CA PHE A 261 23.50 4.02 6.10
C PHE A 261 24.15 3.95 7.49
N VAL A 262 23.98 5.01 8.29
CA VAL A 262 24.44 5.11 9.67
C VAL A 262 23.24 5.03 10.60
N PHE A 263 23.07 3.89 11.26
CA PHE A 263 21.96 3.66 12.19
C PHE A 263 22.27 4.25 13.57
N THR A 264 21.34 5.06 14.09
CA THR A 264 21.48 5.77 15.38
C THR A 264 20.31 5.57 16.35
N ASP A 265 19.22 4.95 15.89
CA ASP A 265 17.91 4.85 16.57
C ASP A 265 17.28 6.20 16.97
N GLN A 266 17.82 7.33 16.49
CA GLN A 266 17.31 8.66 16.80
C GLN A 266 16.12 9.03 15.91
N SER A 267 15.08 9.58 16.55
CA SER A 267 13.88 10.16 15.93
C SER A 267 14.07 11.61 15.47
N SER A 268 15.26 12.18 15.67
CA SER A 268 15.62 13.54 15.26
C SER A 268 17.14 13.65 15.08
N SER A 269 17.60 14.65 14.33
CA SER A 269 19.03 14.93 14.14
C SER A 269 19.27 16.42 14.00
N SER A 270 20.42 16.90 14.47
CA SER A 270 20.92 18.26 14.24
C SER A 270 21.79 18.38 12.98
N LEU A 271 22.06 17.25 12.32
CA LEU A 271 22.76 17.21 11.04
C LEU A 271 21.84 17.70 9.91
N LYS A 272 22.44 17.99 8.76
CA LYS A 272 21.74 18.27 7.48
C LYS A 272 22.54 17.70 6.30
N PRO A 273 21.94 17.50 5.11
CA PRO A 273 22.69 17.21 3.89
C PRO A 273 23.81 18.24 3.65
N GLY A 274 24.98 17.76 3.25
CA GLY A 274 26.21 18.57 3.11
C GLY A 274 27.09 18.63 4.37
N ASP A 275 26.62 18.16 5.53
CA ASP A 275 27.48 18.07 6.72
C ASP A 275 28.55 16.99 6.55
N VAL A 276 29.81 17.33 6.81
CA VAL A 276 30.92 16.35 6.83
C VAL A 276 31.04 15.78 8.24
N VAL A 277 30.82 14.48 8.37
CA VAL A 277 30.69 13.80 9.67
C VAL A 277 31.72 12.69 9.78
N CYS A 278 32.39 12.64 10.92
CA CYS A 278 33.13 11.48 11.39
C CYS A 278 32.22 10.64 12.28
N VAL A 279 32.16 9.34 12.04
CA VAL A 279 31.35 8.37 12.78
C VAL A 279 32.25 7.25 13.29
N LYS A 280 31.94 6.73 14.48
CA LYS A 280 32.49 5.46 14.97
C LYS A 280 31.34 4.49 15.25
N GLY A 281 31.44 3.28 14.71
CA GLY A 281 30.39 2.26 14.85
C GLY A 281 30.83 0.89 14.38
N LYS A 282 29.95 -0.11 14.54
CA LYS A 282 30.18 -1.49 14.10
C LYS A 282 29.54 -1.70 12.73
N VAL A 283 30.22 -2.44 11.85
CA VAL A 283 29.62 -2.86 10.57
C VAL A 283 28.62 -3.97 10.86
N GLN A 284 27.44 -3.90 10.25
CA GLN A 284 26.33 -4.82 10.50
C GLN A 284 25.54 -5.10 9.22
N GLU A 285 25.20 -6.37 8.98
CA GLU A 285 24.08 -6.75 8.12
C GLU A 285 22.79 -6.75 8.95
N TYR A 286 21.86 -5.84 8.64
CA TYR A 286 20.57 -5.78 9.32
C TYR A 286 19.44 -6.12 8.35
N TYR A 287 19.04 -7.40 8.32
CA TYR A 287 18.14 -7.95 7.30
C TYR A 287 18.65 -7.73 5.86
N ASN A 288 19.97 -7.94 5.67
CA ASN A 288 20.72 -7.73 4.43
C ASN A 288 20.82 -6.27 3.96
N LEU A 289 20.66 -5.30 4.86
CA LEU A 289 21.14 -3.93 4.66
C LEU A 289 22.52 -3.79 5.32
N THR A 290 23.54 -3.38 4.56
CA THR A 290 24.85 -3.00 5.10
C THR A 290 24.72 -1.64 5.79
N GLN A 291 24.94 -1.63 7.11
CA GLN A 291 24.88 -0.41 7.91
C GLN A 291 26.03 -0.27 8.91
N LEU A 292 26.33 0.97 9.26
CA LEU A 292 27.19 1.30 10.40
C LEU A 292 26.31 1.56 11.63
N LYS A 293 26.27 0.61 12.56
CA LYS A 293 25.55 0.75 13.82
C LYS A 293 26.38 1.58 14.81
N VAL A 294 25.84 2.74 15.21
CA VAL A 294 26.49 3.62 16.20
C VAL A 294 25.95 3.34 17.60
N GLU A 295 26.84 3.36 18.59
CA GLU A 295 26.53 3.28 20.01
C GLU A 295 26.92 4.62 20.68
N ASN A 296 26.19 5.03 21.73
CA ASN A 296 26.51 6.20 22.58
C ASN A 296 26.75 7.52 21.81
N ASN A 297 25.99 7.76 20.74
CA ASN A 297 26.07 8.98 19.91
C ASN A 297 27.49 9.31 19.38
N GLN A 298 28.29 8.29 19.04
CA GLN A 298 29.65 8.45 18.53
C GLN A 298 29.72 8.94 17.07
N TRP A 299 29.16 10.11 16.80
CA TRP A 299 29.39 10.89 15.57
C TRP A 299 29.71 12.35 15.89
N LEU A 300 30.54 12.97 15.07
CA LEU A 300 30.96 14.37 15.20
C LEU A 300 30.96 15.03 13.83
N LYS A 301 30.23 16.13 13.70
CA LYS A 301 30.31 17.03 12.56
C LYS A 301 31.66 17.75 12.57
N GLN A 302 32.47 17.53 11.53
CA GLN A 302 33.80 18.13 11.37
C GLN A 302 33.81 19.30 10.38
N GLY A 303 32.76 19.47 9.57
CA GLY A 303 32.65 20.57 8.61
C GLY A 303 31.31 20.58 7.86
N GLU A 304 31.25 21.41 6.83
CA GLU A 304 30.16 21.47 5.84
C GLU A 304 30.75 21.61 4.44
N GLN A 305 30.10 21.02 3.45
CA GLN A 305 30.36 21.20 2.02
C GLN A 305 29.03 21.26 1.25
N GLU A 306 29.07 21.29 -0.08
CA GLU A 306 27.86 21.14 -0.90
C GLU A 306 27.24 19.76 -0.69
N ALA A 307 25.91 19.67 -0.61
CA ALA A 307 25.22 18.40 -0.46
C ALA A 307 25.47 17.50 -1.70
N PRO A 308 25.64 16.18 -1.54
CA PRO A 308 25.76 15.25 -2.66
C PRO A 308 24.60 15.42 -3.65
N GLN A 309 24.92 15.40 -4.95
CA GLN A 309 23.90 15.33 -6.00
C GLN A 309 23.49 13.87 -6.20
N ALA A 310 22.22 13.64 -6.53
CA ALA A 310 21.71 12.29 -6.76
C ALA A 310 22.39 11.63 -7.98
N THR A 311 22.95 10.44 -7.77
CA THR A 311 23.67 9.65 -8.77
C THR A 311 22.68 8.96 -9.71
N ALA A 312 22.90 9.02 -11.02
CA ALA A 312 22.07 8.28 -11.97
C ALA A 312 22.29 6.77 -11.79
N ILE A 313 21.21 6.00 -11.69
CA ILE A 313 21.29 4.53 -11.70
C ILE A 313 21.58 4.09 -13.13
N GLU A 314 22.70 3.38 -13.34
CA GLU A 314 23.10 2.81 -14.62
C GLU A 314 23.15 1.27 -14.50
N ILE A 315 22.48 0.56 -15.40
CA ILE A 315 22.57 -0.91 -15.52
C ILE A 315 23.86 -1.26 -16.26
N LEU A 316 24.73 -2.06 -15.65
CA LEU A 316 25.96 -2.53 -16.29
C LEU A 316 25.71 -3.81 -17.09
N PRO A 317 26.44 -4.05 -18.20
CA PRO A 317 26.40 -5.33 -18.93
C PRO A 317 26.88 -6.55 -18.11
N THR A 318 27.41 -6.33 -16.91
CA THR A 318 27.84 -7.33 -15.93
C THR A 318 26.82 -7.62 -14.84
N ASP A 319 25.76 -6.82 -14.72
CA ASP A 319 24.68 -7.06 -13.76
C ASP A 319 23.87 -8.29 -14.23
N GLU A 320 23.66 -9.27 -13.35
CA GLU A 320 22.92 -10.50 -13.71
C GLU A 320 21.41 -10.24 -13.87
N ASN A 321 20.91 -9.25 -13.13
CA ASN A 321 19.52 -8.82 -13.03
C ASN A 321 19.48 -7.40 -12.42
N PHE A 322 18.29 -6.82 -12.27
CA PHE A 322 18.16 -5.45 -11.76
C PHE A 322 18.34 -5.34 -10.22
N GLU A 323 18.12 -6.40 -9.44
CA GLU A 323 18.57 -6.45 -8.03
C GLU A 323 20.09 -6.24 -7.92
N HIS A 324 20.89 -6.88 -8.78
CA HIS A 324 22.35 -6.67 -8.82
C HIS A 324 22.73 -5.26 -9.28
N THR A 325 21.93 -4.61 -10.14
CA THR A 325 22.10 -3.18 -10.43
C THR A 325 21.90 -2.34 -9.17
N LEU A 326 20.82 -2.59 -8.41
CA LEU A 326 20.47 -1.82 -7.22
C LEU A 326 21.47 -2.02 -6.06
N GLU A 327 22.01 -3.23 -5.89
CA GLU A 327 23.03 -3.53 -4.87
C GLU A 327 24.23 -2.57 -4.93
N ARG A 328 24.74 -2.30 -6.14
CA ARG A 328 25.89 -1.41 -6.37
C ARG A 328 25.63 0.05 -5.94
N TYR A 329 24.38 0.40 -5.61
CA TYR A 329 23.98 1.71 -5.11
C TYR A 329 23.42 1.68 -3.68
N GLU A 330 23.56 0.59 -2.91
CA GLU A 330 22.99 0.51 -1.55
C GLU A 330 23.48 1.67 -0.66
N GLY A 331 22.55 2.40 -0.04
CA GLY A 331 22.86 3.55 0.81
C GLY A 331 23.22 4.84 0.06
N MET A 332 23.29 4.84 -1.27
CA MET A 332 23.57 6.04 -2.07
C MET A 332 22.33 6.92 -2.24
N LEU A 333 22.54 8.23 -2.39
CA LEU A 333 21.53 9.12 -2.95
C LEU A 333 21.52 8.96 -4.47
N VAL A 334 20.41 8.46 -5.01
CA VAL A 334 20.25 8.04 -6.40
C VAL A 334 19.07 8.71 -7.09
N LYS A 335 19.03 8.63 -8.42
CA LYS A 335 17.89 9.07 -9.24
C LYS A 335 17.57 8.17 -10.43
N THR A 336 16.29 8.12 -10.80
CA THR A 336 15.83 7.44 -12.02
C THR A 336 16.12 8.27 -13.27
N THR A 337 16.43 7.58 -14.37
CA THR A 337 16.65 8.17 -15.69
C THR A 337 15.66 7.59 -16.71
N PRO A 338 15.41 8.27 -17.85
CA PRO A 338 14.62 7.70 -18.94
C PRO A 338 15.17 6.36 -19.45
N GLU A 339 16.49 6.20 -19.46
CA GLU A 339 17.19 4.99 -19.92
C GLU A 339 17.00 3.79 -18.98
N LEU A 340 16.64 4.02 -17.72
CA LEU A 340 16.35 2.97 -16.74
C LEU A 340 15.00 2.28 -17.01
N ASP A 341 14.07 3.01 -17.65
CA ASP A 341 12.71 2.59 -18.02
C ASP A 341 11.90 2.01 -16.85
N MET A 342 11.86 2.74 -15.73
CA MET A 342 11.08 2.33 -14.56
C MET A 342 9.59 2.59 -14.77
N ARG A 343 8.79 1.52 -14.79
CA ARG A 343 7.33 1.52 -14.97
C ARG A 343 6.61 1.36 -13.65
N VAL A 344 5.56 2.14 -13.40
CA VAL A 344 4.66 1.90 -12.27
C VAL A 344 3.94 0.58 -12.48
N THR A 345 4.18 -0.39 -11.59
CA THR A 345 3.50 -1.72 -11.61
C THR A 345 2.53 -1.88 -10.43
N ARG A 346 2.63 -1.00 -9.41
CA ARG A 346 1.61 -0.75 -8.39
C ARG A 346 1.59 0.74 -8.07
N THR A 347 0.44 1.40 -8.26
CA THR A 347 0.27 2.86 -8.04
C THR A 347 0.39 3.21 -6.55
N PHE A 348 -0.66 2.99 -5.77
CA PHE A 348 -0.64 3.09 -4.31
C PHE A 348 -1.46 1.96 -3.72
N GLY A 349 -0.80 1.06 -2.99
CA GLY A 349 -1.46 0.00 -2.23
C GLY A 349 -1.03 0.04 -0.77
N TYR A 350 -1.97 -0.29 0.12
CA TYR A 350 -1.63 -0.62 1.49
C TYR A 350 -0.94 -1.98 1.50
N ASP A 351 0.37 -1.99 1.71
CA ASP A 351 1.12 -3.21 2.04
C ASP A 351 0.59 -3.71 3.40
N TYR A 352 -0.33 -4.68 3.37
CA TYR A 352 -0.96 -5.22 4.57
C TYR A 352 0.02 -5.93 5.52
N ALA A 353 1.14 -6.43 5.00
CA ALA A 353 2.14 -7.16 5.78
C ALA A 353 2.98 -6.19 6.64
N SER A 354 3.38 -5.04 6.07
CA SER A 354 4.18 -4.03 6.76
C SER A 354 3.40 -2.78 7.23
N ARG A 355 2.12 -2.68 6.83
CA ARG A 355 1.19 -1.57 7.12
C ARG A 355 1.63 -0.21 6.57
N ARG A 356 2.18 -0.19 5.34
CA ARG A 356 2.69 1.00 4.64
C ARG A 356 1.90 1.29 3.37
N ASN A 357 1.79 2.58 3.00
CA ASN A 357 1.33 2.99 1.68
C ASN A 357 2.54 3.28 0.81
N ASN A 358 2.71 2.53 -0.27
CA ASN A 358 3.87 2.64 -1.17
C ASN A 358 3.50 2.33 -2.62
N MET A 359 4.32 2.86 -3.53
CA MET A 359 4.30 2.61 -4.97
C MET A 359 5.36 1.55 -5.29
N VAL A 360 5.17 0.74 -6.34
CA VAL A 360 6.19 -0.20 -6.84
C VAL A 360 6.44 0.10 -8.30
N LEU A 361 7.72 0.25 -8.61
CA LEU A 361 8.23 0.34 -9.97
C LEU A 361 8.81 -1.01 -10.40
N ALA A 362 8.70 -1.33 -11.68
CA ALA A 362 9.37 -2.46 -12.31
C ALA A 362 10.24 -1.98 -13.49
N GLN A 363 11.45 -2.52 -13.60
CA GLN A 363 12.42 -2.17 -14.64
C GLN A 363 11.98 -2.73 -16.01
N GLY A 364 11.85 -1.86 -17.00
CA GLY A 364 11.71 -2.17 -18.44
C GLY A 364 10.35 -2.71 -18.90
N ARG A 365 9.44 -3.01 -17.97
CA ARG A 365 8.04 -3.40 -18.20
C ARG A 365 7.27 -3.44 -16.88
N ILE A 366 5.95 -3.36 -16.94
CA ILE A 366 5.08 -3.80 -15.83
C ILE A 366 5.20 -5.33 -15.61
N ASN A 367 4.97 -5.76 -14.37
CA ASN A 367 4.97 -7.18 -14.04
C ASN A 367 3.64 -7.81 -14.48
N MET A 368 3.68 -8.59 -15.56
CA MET A 368 2.53 -9.42 -15.95
C MET A 368 2.48 -10.66 -15.06
N GLN A 369 1.30 -11.01 -14.55
CA GLN A 369 1.10 -12.21 -13.73
C GLN A 369 1.53 -13.47 -14.51
N PRO A 370 2.28 -14.42 -13.92
CA PRO A 370 2.94 -15.51 -14.66
C PRO A 370 2.01 -16.40 -15.50
N ASN A 371 0.77 -16.61 -15.03
CA ASN A 371 -0.24 -17.43 -15.69
C ASN A 371 -1.14 -16.65 -16.66
N GLN A 372 -0.87 -15.38 -16.91
CA GLN A 372 -1.52 -14.64 -18.00
C GLN A 372 -1.03 -15.13 -19.37
N LEU A 373 0.28 -15.39 -19.50
CA LEU A 373 0.94 -15.74 -20.77
C LEU A 373 1.45 -17.19 -20.82
N PHE A 374 1.69 -17.82 -19.67
CA PHE A 374 2.22 -19.18 -19.60
C PHE A 374 1.29 -20.14 -18.84
N ALA A 375 1.30 -21.41 -19.19
CA ALA A 375 0.45 -22.39 -18.50
C ALA A 375 0.91 -22.57 -17.06
N ALA A 376 -0.04 -22.57 -16.12
CA ALA A 376 0.26 -22.67 -14.70
C ALA A 376 1.10 -23.91 -14.36
N GLY A 377 2.18 -23.70 -13.61
CA GLY A 377 3.14 -24.72 -13.18
C GLY A 377 4.25 -25.02 -14.20
N SER A 378 4.22 -24.40 -15.39
CA SER A 378 5.30 -24.48 -16.38
C SER A 378 6.59 -23.80 -15.90
N GLU A 379 7.73 -24.18 -16.48
CA GLU A 379 9.00 -23.53 -16.19
C GLU A 379 9.01 -22.04 -16.61
N GLN A 380 8.27 -21.68 -17.67
CA GLN A 380 8.12 -20.29 -18.10
C GLN A 380 7.36 -19.45 -17.07
N ALA A 381 6.28 -19.98 -16.48
CA ALA A 381 5.57 -19.29 -15.40
C ALA A 381 6.46 -19.09 -14.16
N LYS A 382 7.21 -20.12 -13.74
CA LYS A 382 8.17 -20.01 -12.62
C LYS A 382 9.26 -18.98 -12.91
N GLN A 383 9.83 -19.01 -14.11
CA GLN A 383 10.86 -18.05 -14.53
C GLN A 383 10.32 -16.62 -14.55
N GLN A 384 9.10 -16.39 -15.03
CA GLN A 384 8.50 -15.06 -15.00
C GLN A 384 8.22 -14.57 -13.56
N SER A 385 7.81 -15.44 -12.64
CA SER A 385 7.67 -15.05 -11.22
C SER A 385 9.00 -14.56 -10.63
N ILE A 386 10.12 -15.22 -10.97
CA ILE A 386 11.48 -14.80 -10.58
C ILE A 386 11.84 -13.45 -11.24
N GLU A 387 11.62 -13.30 -12.54
CA GLU A 387 11.89 -12.04 -13.25
C GLU A 387 11.05 -10.86 -12.75
N ASN A 388 9.79 -11.09 -12.39
CA ASN A 388 8.91 -10.05 -11.86
C ASN A 388 9.44 -9.54 -10.52
N ALA A 389 9.92 -10.42 -9.63
CA ALA A 389 10.55 -10.03 -8.37
C ALA A 389 11.85 -9.25 -8.59
N GLN A 390 12.73 -9.77 -9.45
CA GLN A 390 14.06 -9.22 -9.74
C GLN A 390 14.08 -7.85 -10.43
N ARG A 391 12.91 -7.30 -10.78
CA ARG A 391 12.74 -6.01 -11.47
C ARG A 391 12.30 -4.87 -10.56
N ARG A 392 12.00 -5.14 -9.29
CA ARG A 392 11.23 -4.21 -8.45
C ARG A 392 12.07 -3.15 -7.74
N LEU A 393 11.45 -1.99 -7.57
CA LEU A 393 11.90 -0.95 -6.65
C LEU A 393 10.69 -0.38 -5.91
N PHE A 394 10.67 -0.50 -4.59
CA PHE A 394 9.58 0.02 -3.74
C PHE A 394 9.85 1.50 -3.39
N ILE A 395 8.84 2.35 -3.54
CA ILE A 395 8.98 3.80 -3.36
C ILE A 395 8.23 4.23 -2.09
N GLU A 396 8.98 4.79 -1.15
CA GLU A 396 8.55 5.05 0.24
C GLU A 396 8.80 6.51 0.64
N SER A 397 7.97 7.05 1.54
CA SER A 397 8.32 8.25 2.30
C SER A 397 8.94 7.87 3.64
N ASP A 398 9.91 8.65 4.14
CA ASP A 398 10.49 8.41 5.48
C ASP A 398 9.43 8.51 6.58
N ALA A 399 8.62 9.58 6.54
CA ALA A 399 7.51 9.75 7.46
C ALA A 399 6.28 8.96 7.02
N LYS A 400 5.52 8.44 7.99
CA LYS A 400 4.17 7.91 7.75
C LYS A 400 3.25 9.04 7.28
N ALA A 401 2.68 8.89 6.09
CA ALA A 401 1.68 9.81 5.57
C ALA A 401 0.32 9.70 6.30
N ALA A 402 -0.45 10.79 6.27
CA ALA A 402 -1.86 10.77 6.61
C ALA A 402 -2.69 10.23 5.44
N ASP A 403 -3.92 9.79 5.72
CA ASP A 403 -4.89 9.38 4.71
C ASP A 403 -5.05 10.47 3.63
N GLY A 404 -5.04 10.09 2.35
CA GLY A 404 -5.13 11.03 1.23
C GLY A 404 -3.90 11.89 0.93
N GLN A 405 -2.78 11.67 1.61
CA GLN A 405 -1.54 12.43 1.41
C GLN A 405 -0.45 11.55 0.83
N ILE A 406 0.21 12.02 -0.23
CA ILE A 406 1.42 11.40 -0.79
C ILE A 406 2.55 12.41 -0.60
N PRO A 407 3.45 12.23 0.40
CA PRO A 407 4.40 13.28 0.80
C PRO A 407 5.32 13.76 -0.32
N TYR A 408 5.66 12.87 -1.26
CA TYR A 408 6.49 13.18 -2.42
C TYR A 408 5.70 13.62 -3.67
N TYR A 409 4.36 13.70 -3.63
CA TYR A 409 3.56 14.28 -4.72
C TYR A 409 2.35 15.03 -4.11
N PRO A 410 2.57 16.26 -3.59
CA PRO A 410 1.56 16.98 -2.80
C PRO A 410 0.26 17.31 -3.57
N GLU A 411 0.37 17.55 -4.88
CA GLU A 411 -0.76 17.91 -5.75
C GLU A 411 -1.55 16.68 -6.27
N PHE A 412 -1.14 15.45 -5.95
CA PHE A 412 -1.79 14.23 -6.43
C PHE A 412 -3.30 14.27 -6.21
N GLY A 413 -4.06 14.12 -7.30
CA GLY A 413 -5.51 14.10 -7.32
C GLY A 413 -6.19 15.42 -6.97
N ARG A 414 -5.49 16.57 -6.98
CA ARG A 414 -6.01 17.87 -6.52
C ARG A 414 -6.37 18.84 -7.64
N SER A 415 -5.68 18.80 -8.78
CA SER A 415 -6.00 19.66 -9.91
C SER A 415 -7.19 19.13 -10.75
N ASP A 416 -7.89 20.06 -11.40
CA ASP A 416 -8.91 19.87 -12.44
C ASP A 416 -8.83 21.15 -13.30
N ILE A 417 -7.76 21.25 -14.09
CA ILE A 417 -7.32 22.47 -14.76
C ILE A 417 -8.25 22.79 -15.93
N ASP A 418 -8.65 21.77 -16.69
CA ASP A 418 -9.58 21.92 -17.81
C ASP A 418 -11.07 21.96 -17.40
N GLN A 419 -11.38 21.67 -16.14
CA GLN A 419 -12.73 21.63 -15.55
C GLN A 419 -13.64 20.57 -16.19
N ASN A 420 -13.06 19.46 -16.67
CA ASN A 420 -13.81 18.32 -17.20
C ASN A 420 -14.45 17.45 -16.09
N GLY A 421 -14.05 17.64 -14.82
CA GLY A 421 -14.54 16.86 -13.68
C GLY A 421 -13.76 15.58 -13.41
N SER A 422 -12.49 15.54 -13.84
CA SER A 422 -11.46 14.52 -13.56
C SER A 422 -10.15 15.24 -13.25
N THR A 423 -9.21 14.60 -12.56
CA THR A 423 -7.90 15.21 -12.25
C THR A 423 -6.85 14.99 -13.35
N GLU A 424 -5.95 15.96 -13.56
CA GLU A 424 -4.71 15.77 -14.34
C GLU A 424 -3.54 15.23 -13.50
N ASP A 425 -3.53 15.40 -12.17
CA ASP A 425 -2.47 14.89 -11.29
C ASP A 425 -2.73 13.42 -10.87
N TYR A 426 -2.72 12.49 -11.84
CA TYR A 426 -2.89 11.05 -11.60
C TYR A 426 -1.60 10.25 -11.81
N ILE A 427 -1.59 9.02 -11.29
CA ILE A 427 -0.59 7.99 -11.61
C ILE A 427 -1.37 6.74 -12.00
N ARG A 428 -1.00 6.15 -13.14
CA ARG A 428 -1.49 4.88 -13.67
C ARG A 428 -0.41 3.81 -13.69
N ILE A 429 -0.83 2.55 -13.77
CA ILE A 429 0.04 1.44 -14.13
C ILE A 429 0.58 1.64 -15.55
N ASP A 430 1.83 1.24 -15.77
CA ASP A 430 2.68 1.50 -16.94
C ASP A 430 3.11 2.97 -17.14
N ASP A 431 2.81 3.91 -16.24
CA ASP A 431 3.46 5.23 -16.26
C ASP A 431 4.99 5.06 -16.09
N SER A 432 5.79 5.70 -16.95
CA SER A 432 7.25 5.79 -16.75
C SER A 432 7.56 6.96 -15.82
N ILE A 433 8.47 6.78 -14.85
CA ILE A 433 8.85 7.82 -13.89
C ILE A 433 10.29 8.34 -14.09
N ILE A 434 10.41 9.66 -14.26
CA ILE A 434 11.67 10.35 -14.58
C ILE A 434 12.01 11.37 -13.47
N GLY A 435 13.26 11.39 -13.04
CA GLY A 435 13.74 12.38 -12.06
C GLY A 435 13.23 12.15 -10.64
N LEU A 436 12.84 10.92 -10.30
CA LEU A 436 12.65 10.51 -8.92
C LEU A 436 14.02 10.46 -8.24
N GLU A 437 14.19 11.14 -7.10
CA GLU A 437 15.43 11.13 -6.33
C GLU A 437 15.17 10.59 -4.91
N GLY A 438 16.09 9.79 -4.38
CA GLY A 438 15.99 9.27 -3.02
C GLY A 438 17.21 8.45 -2.60
N VAL A 439 17.27 8.10 -1.32
CA VAL A 439 18.31 7.18 -0.82
C VAL A 439 17.85 5.74 -0.99
N LEU A 440 18.73 4.92 -1.55
CA LEU A 440 18.48 3.50 -1.72
C LEU A 440 18.77 2.76 -0.41
N SER A 441 17.88 1.87 -0.03
CA SER A 441 17.91 1.08 1.21
C SER A 441 17.39 -0.33 0.91
N TYR A 442 17.65 -1.28 1.79
CA TYR A 442 17.13 -2.64 1.67
C TYR A 442 16.28 -3.00 2.90
N GLY A 443 15.20 -3.75 2.70
CA GLY A 443 14.41 -4.25 3.82
C GLY A 443 13.12 -4.95 3.44
N TYR A 444 12.75 -5.96 4.23
CA TYR A 444 11.66 -6.91 3.93
C TYR A 444 11.89 -7.67 2.61
N ASN A 445 13.15 -8.01 2.31
CA ASN A 445 13.62 -8.68 1.09
C ASN A 445 13.42 -7.89 -0.22
N GLU A 446 13.31 -6.56 -0.15
CA GLU A 446 13.16 -5.70 -1.34
C GLU A 446 14.06 -4.47 -1.21
N TYR A 447 14.58 -3.97 -2.34
CA TYR A 447 15.16 -2.64 -2.42
C TYR A 447 14.06 -1.56 -2.33
N ARG A 448 14.36 -0.50 -1.58
CA ARG A 448 13.47 0.61 -1.27
C ARG A 448 14.16 1.93 -1.53
N LEU A 449 13.55 2.80 -2.30
CA LEU A 449 14.00 4.18 -2.47
C LEU A 449 13.14 5.08 -1.57
N ILE A 450 13.80 5.69 -0.58
CA ILE A 450 13.19 6.67 0.33
C ILE A 450 13.31 8.04 -0.34
N VAL A 451 12.18 8.58 -0.80
CA VAL A 451 12.16 9.75 -1.68
C VAL A 451 12.62 11.01 -0.96
N THR A 452 13.54 11.76 -1.58
CA THR A 452 14.11 13.00 -1.04
C THR A 452 13.70 14.26 -1.80
N ASN A 453 13.12 14.13 -3.00
CA ASN A 453 12.58 15.25 -3.78
C ASN A 453 11.04 15.29 -3.79
N SER A 454 10.47 16.29 -4.45
CA SER A 454 9.04 16.40 -4.71
C SER A 454 8.76 16.22 -6.20
N LEU A 455 7.82 15.33 -6.49
CA LEU A 455 7.30 15.03 -7.82
C LEU A 455 6.07 15.87 -8.15
N ASN A 456 5.78 15.96 -9.43
CA ASN A 456 4.52 16.45 -10.00
C ASN A 456 4.22 15.71 -11.32
N GLN A 457 3.15 16.07 -12.03
CA GLN A 457 2.78 15.43 -13.30
C GLN A 457 3.90 15.40 -14.37
N GLU A 458 4.83 16.37 -14.40
CA GLU A 458 5.96 16.38 -15.35
C GLU A 458 6.95 15.21 -15.12
N ASN A 459 6.92 14.56 -13.96
CA ASN A 459 7.73 13.38 -13.66
C ASN A 459 7.15 12.07 -14.20
N PHE A 460 5.88 12.05 -14.62
CA PHE A 460 5.17 10.86 -15.08
C PHE A 460 4.88 10.94 -16.58
N VAL A 461 5.33 9.95 -17.34
CA VAL A 461 5.02 9.80 -18.76
C VAL A 461 3.96 8.72 -18.90
N HIS A 462 2.75 9.12 -19.24
CA HIS A 462 1.63 8.21 -19.45
C HIS A 462 1.78 7.42 -20.75
N ASN A 463 2.15 6.14 -20.64
CA ASN A 463 2.29 5.24 -21.78
C ASN A 463 0.92 4.71 -22.25
N ASP A 464 -0.01 4.48 -21.31
CA ASP A 464 -1.44 4.25 -21.56
C ASP A 464 -2.28 5.37 -20.92
N PRO A 465 -2.42 6.54 -21.58
CA PRO A 465 -3.15 7.68 -21.03
C PRO A 465 -4.66 7.44 -21.00
N ARG A 466 -5.33 8.10 -20.06
CA ARG A 466 -6.79 8.08 -19.89
C ARG A 466 -7.55 8.32 -21.21
N SER A 467 -8.55 7.49 -21.49
CA SER A 467 -9.39 7.58 -22.70
C SER A 467 -10.88 7.78 -22.38
N GLU A 468 -11.54 8.60 -23.19
CA GLU A 468 -12.94 9.02 -23.03
C GLU A 468 -13.99 7.98 -23.47
N LYS A 469 -13.55 6.98 -24.22
CA LYS A 469 -14.31 5.84 -24.76
C LYS A 469 -13.32 4.75 -25.21
N PRO A 470 -13.76 3.50 -25.44
CA PRO A 470 -12.90 2.50 -26.06
C PRO A 470 -12.41 2.93 -27.44
N ASP A 471 -11.13 2.70 -27.73
CA ASP A 471 -10.55 2.79 -29.07
C ASP A 471 -10.58 1.40 -29.72
N ILE A 472 -11.45 1.21 -30.71
CA ILE A 472 -11.78 -0.10 -31.29
C ILE A 472 -12.44 0.08 -32.68
N ASP A 473 -12.12 -0.80 -33.64
CA ASP A 473 -12.76 -0.79 -34.97
C ASP A 473 -14.26 -1.14 -34.88
N GLU A 474 -15.14 -0.30 -35.45
CA GLU A 474 -16.60 -0.45 -35.33
C GLU A 474 -17.19 -1.64 -36.14
N GLY A 475 -18.09 -2.39 -35.51
CA GLY A 475 -18.87 -3.48 -36.10
C GLY A 475 -20.34 -3.16 -36.38
N ASP A 476 -21.16 -4.21 -36.50
CA ASP A 476 -22.64 -4.13 -36.56
C ASP A 476 -23.33 -4.57 -35.25
N LEU A 477 -22.54 -5.05 -34.28
CA LEU A 477 -22.97 -5.41 -32.93
C LEU A 477 -21.79 -5.32 -31.95
N ARG A 478 -21.88 -4.39 -30.99
CA ARG A 478 -20.92 -4.28 -29.88
C ARG A 478 -21.42 -5.05 -28.66
N ILE A 479 -20.59 -5.93 -28.11
CA ILE A 479 -20.85 -6.68 -26.88
C ILE A 479 -19.75 -6.35 -25.88
N ALA A 480 -20.10 -6.12 -24.62
CA ALA A 480 -19.12 -5.84 -23.57
C ALA A 480 -19.43 -6.60 -22.28
N THR A 481 -18.45 -6.61 -21.38
CA THR A 481 -18.56 -7.12 -20.01
C THR A 481 -18.05 -6.08 -19.03
N PHE A 482 -18.62 -6.00 -17.83
CA PHE A 482 -18.17 -5.06 -16.80
C PHE A 482 -18.52 -5.56 -15.40
N ASN A 483 -17.50 -5.80 -14.56
CA ASN A 483 -17.70 -5.97 -13.12
C ASN A 483 -17.90 -4.58 -12.50
N VAL A 484 -19.01 -4.36 -11.81
CA VAL A 484 -19.37 -3.03 -11.27
C VAL A 484 -19.08 -2.87 -9.77
N LEU A 485 -18.22 -3.75 -9.20
CA LEU A 485 -17.67 -3.67 -7.84
C LEU A 485 -18.75 -3.46 -6.76
N ASN A 486 -19.56 -4.50 -6.51
CA ASN A 486 -20.65 -4.50 -5.53
C ASN A 486 -21.59 -3.28 -5.65
N TYR A 487 -22.38 -3.21 -6.73
CA TYR A 487 -23.42 -2.19 -6.89
C TYR A 487 -24.71 -2.58 -6.13
N PHE A 488 -24.87 -2.02 -4.93
CA PHE A 488 -25.97 -2.27 -3.99
C PHE A 488 -26.79 -0.99 -3.75
N ASN A 489 -28.11 -1.09 -3.85
CA ASN A 489 -29.04 0.02 -3.61
C ASN A 489 -30.04 -0.22 -2.46
N SER A 490 -30.15 -1.44 -1.92
CA SER A 490 -31.08 -1.74 -0.83
C SER A 490 -30.91 -0.87 0.43
N PRO A 491 -29.68 -0.45 0.87
CA PRO A 491 -29.54 0.46 2.01
C PRO A 491 -30.01 1.90 1.71
N PHE A 492 -30.20 2.23 0.43
CA PHE A 492 -30.42 3.58 -0.09
C PHE A 492 -31.83 3.77 -0.66
N GLY A 493 -32.77 2.89 -0.30
CA GLY A 493 -34.17 2.94 -0.69
C GLY A 493 -34.55 2.02 -1.86
N GLY A 494 -33.65 1.12 -2.27
CA GLY A 494 -33.96 0.01 -3.16
C GLY A 494 -34.75 -1.12 -2.49
N ASP A 495 -35.10 -2.14 -3.28
CA ASP A 495 -35.76 -3.35 -2.79
C ASP A 495 -34.80 -4.15 -1.89
N ALA A 496 -35.33 -4.87 -0.89
CA ALA A 496 -34.50 -5.58 0.08
C ALA A 496 -33.85 -6.84 -0.51
N ASN A 497 -32.56 -7.04 -0.27
CA ASN A 497 -31.87 -8.29 -0.62
C ASN A 497 -32.29 -9.42 0.32
N GLN A 498 -32.86 -10.49 -0.23
CA GLN A 498 -33.37 -11.63 0.55
C GLN A 498 -32.26 -12.63 0.93
N HIS A 499 -31.05 -12.48 0.37
CA HIS A 499 -29.95 -13.42 0.51
C HIS A 499 -28.89 -13.00 1.53
N GLY A 500 -28.86 -11.73 1.96
CA GLY A 500 -27.92 -11.22 2.96
C GLY A 500 -27.69 -9.71 2.89
N ASP A 501 -26.66 -9.26 3.63
CA ASP A 501 -26.39 -7.85 3.86
C ASP A 501 -25.62 -7.15 2.71
N ASN A 502 -25.56 -5.82 2.80
CA ASN A 502 -24.85 -4.94 1.87
C ASN A 502 -23.34 -5.28 1.76
N ARG A 503 -22.83 -5.31 0.51
CA ARG A 503 -21.39 -5.37 0.20
C ARG A 503 -20.85 -4.15 -0.56
N GLY A 504 -21.72 -3.21 -0.94
CA GLY A 504 -21.36 -2.03 -1.72
C GLY A 504 -20.95 -0.84 -0.87
N ALA A 505 -21.28 0.36 -1.35
CA ALA A 505 -21.07 1.61 -0.62
C ALA A 505 -21.60 1.59 0.83
N ASN A 506 -20.88 2.24 1.75
CA ASN A 506 -21.24 2.29 3.17
C ASN A 506 -22.25 3.41 3.49
N ASN A 507 -22.38 4.39 2.60
CA ASN A 507 -23.28 5.54 2.75
C ASN A 507 -23.79 6.06 1.40
N LEU A 508 -24.81 6.92 1.45
CA LEU A 508 -25.49 7.43 0.25
C LEU A 508 -24.56 8.21 -0.69
N ALA A 509 -23.60 8.99 -0.17
CA ALA A 509 -22.70 9.79 -1.02
C ALA A 509 -21.71 8.90 -1.78
N GLU A 510 -21.20 7.85 -1.13
CA GLU A 510 -20.39 6.81 -1.79
C GLU A 510 -21.19 6.08 -2.87
N PHE A 511 -22.46 5.75 -2.60
CA PHE A 511 -23.34 5.09 -3.56
C PHE A 511 -23.66 5.98 -4.77
N GLU A 512 -24.00 7.26 -4.54
CA GLU A 512 -24.27 8.22 -5.61
C GLU A 512 -23.03 8.43 -6.50
N LEU A 513 -21.84 8.47 -5.90
CA LEU A 513 -20.56 8.53 -6.61
C LEU A 513 -20.28 7.27 -7.43
N GLN A 514 -20.38 6.09 -6.82
CA GLN A 514 -20.23 4.79 -7.48
C GLN A 514 -21.19 4.69 -8.69
N GLN A 515 -22.46 5.02 -8.48
CA GLN A 515 -23.48 5.04 -9.52
C GLN A 515 -23.13 6.00 -10.66
N ALA A 516 -22.68 7.23 -10.35
CA ALA A 516 -22.28 8.20 -11.37
C ALA A 516 -21.13 7.67 -12.24
N LYS A 517 -20.08 7.11 -11.61
CA LYS A 517 -18.93 6.54 -12.32
C LYS A 517 -19.33 5.39 -13.25
N ILE A 518 -20.08 4.40 -12.75
CA ILE A 518 -20.56 3.24 -13.53
C ILE A 518 -21.48 3.68 -14.68
N VAL A 519 -22.41 4.62 -14.43
CA VAL A 519 -23.33 5.15 -15.46
C VAL A 519 -22.54 5.84 -16.57
N ASN A 520 -21.56 6.67 -16.23
CA ASN A 520 -20.72 7.36 -17.21
C ASN A 520 -19.88 6.37 -18.04
N ALA A 521 -19.29 5.36 -17.40
CA ALA A 521 -18.58 4.27 -18.09
C ALA A 521 -19.50 3.53 -19.10
N ILE A 522 -20.68 3.07 -18.68
CA ILE A 522 -21.59 2.31 -19.56
C ILE A 522 -22.13 3.16 -20.71
N VAL A 523 -22.39 4.46 -20.49
CA VAL A 523 -22.82 5.38 -21.56
C VAL A 523 -21.72 5.56 -22.62
N ARG A 524 -20.45 5.67 -22.19
CA ARG A 524 -19.27 5.85 -23.07
C ARG A 524 -18.83 4.58 -23.79
N LEU A 525 -19.02 3.42 -23.15
CA LEU A 525 -18.84 2.08 -23.74
C LEU A 525 -19.75 1.87 -24.99
N ASP A 526 -20.93 2.51 -25.01
CA ASP A 526 -21.95 2.53 -26.08
C ASP A 526 -22.39 1.15 -26.62
N ALA A 527 -22.12 0.06 -25.89
CA ALA A 527 -22.36 -1.32 -26.31
C ALA A 527 -23.85 -1.70 -26.41
N ASP A 528 -24.18 -2.61 -27.32
CA ASP A 528 -25.56 -3.07 -27.58
C ASP A 528 -26.02 -4.18 -26.65
N ILE A 529 -25.08 -4.96 -26.11
CA ILE A 529 -25.28 -5.92 -25.02
C ILE A 529 -24.13 -5.73 -24.03
N VAL A 530 -24.44 -5.58 -22.74
CA VAL A 530 -23.44 -5.56 -21.66
C VAL A 530 -23.81 -6.64 -20.65
N GLY A 531 -22.87 -7.55 -20.38
CA GLY A 531 -22.92 -8.41 -19.20
C GLY A 531 -22.36 -7.68 -17.99
N LEU A 532 -23.03 -7.81 -16.85
CA LEU A 532 -22.68 -7.15 -15.60
C LEU A 532 -22.41 -8.19 -14.52
N MET A 533 -21.37 -7.99 -13.71
CA MET A 533 -21.07 -8.77 -12.51
C MET A 533 -21.13 -7.87 -11.28
N GLU A 534 -21.42 -8.47 -10.12
CA GLU A 534 -21.56 -7.78 -8.83
C GLU A 534 -22.70 -6.75 -8.76
N ILE A 535 -23.82 -7.06 -9.42
CA ILE A 535 -25.11 -6.43 -9.15
C ILE A 535 -25.73 -7.08 -7.91
N GLU A 536 -26.30 -6.30 -7.00
CA GLU A 536 -27.08 -6.80 -5.86
C GLU A 536 -28.24 -7.71 -6.30
N ASN A 537 -28.40 -8.85 -5.65
CA ASN A 537 -29.43 -9.86 -5.97
C ASN A 537 -30.78 -9.57 -5.26
N ASN A 538 -31.30 -8.35 -5.43
CA ASN A 538 -32.61 -7.90 -4.90
C ASN A 538 -33.72 -7.93 -5.95
N GLY A 539 -33.66 -8.90 -6.86
CA GLY A 539 -34.69 -9.20 -7.85
C GLY A 539 -34.79 -8.24 -9.03
N PHE A 540 -35.99 -8.18 -9.62
CA PHE A 540 -36.28 -7.49 -10.87
C PHE A 540 -37.39 -6.44 -10.76
N GLY A 541 -37.83 -6.16 -9.52
CA GLY A 541 -38.79 -5.13 -9.16
C GLY A 541 -38.32 -3.71 -9.51
N ALA A 542 -39.20 -2.73 -9.35
CA ALA A 542 -38.93 -1.34 -9.72
C ALA A 542 -37.88 -0.66 -8.82
N GLY A 543 -37.63 -1.19 -7.62
CA GLY A 543 -36.58 -0.75 -6.69
C GLY A 543 -35.31 -1.59 -6.76
N SER A 544 -35.23 -2.62 -7.60
CA SER A 544 -34.04 -3.47 -7.74
C SER A 544 -32.82 -2.69 -8.26
N ALA A 545 -31.61 -3.14 -7.89
CA ALA A 545 -30.36 -2.51 -8.29
C ALA A 545 -30.20 -2.46 -9.81
N ILE A 546 -30.57 -3.53 -10.52
CA ILE A 546 -30.52 -3.58 -11.99
C ILE A 546 -31.50 -2.60 -12.65
N ALA A 547 -32.71 -2.44 -12.09
CA ALA A 547 -33.68 -1.48 -12.60
C ALA A 547 -33.22 -0.03 -12.34
N GLN A 548 -32.68 0.25 -11.16
CA GLN A 548 -32.11 1.56 -10.83
C GLN A 548 -30.96 1.93 -11.76
N LEU A 549 -29.98 1.05 -11.94
CA LEU A 549 -28.84 1.29 -12.84
C LEU A 549 -29.29 1.58 -14.28
N VAL A 550 -30.20 0.75 -14.83
CA VAL A 550 -30.75 0.95 -16.18
C VAL A 550 -31.54 2.26 -16.30
N ASN A 551 -32.28 2.65 -15.27
CA ASN A 551 -32.98 3.94 -15.26
C ASN A 551 -32.01 5.14 -15.28
N GLN A 552 -30.92 5.06 -14.53
CA GLN A 552 -29.89 6.13 -14.49
C GLN A 552 -29.13 6.22 -15.82
N ILE A 553 -28.68 5.10 -16.40
CA ILE A 553 -28.08 5.05 -17.75
C ILE A 553 -29.04 5.68 -18.77
N ASN A 554 -30.32 5.29 -18.76
CA ASN A 554 -31.32 5.80 -19.69
C ASN A 554 -31.64 7.29 -19.49
N SER A 555 -31.39 7.85 -18.30
CA SER A 555 -31.58 9.28 -18.04
C SER A 555 -30.56 10.15 -18.78
N GLN A 556 -29.33 9.65 -18.95
CA GLN A 556 -28.27 10.31 -19.72
C GLN A 556 -28.43 10.15 -21.25
N ILE A 557 -29.24 9.19 -21.70
CA ILE A 557 -29.44 8.90 -23.12
C ILE A 557 -30.70 9.61 -23.66
N SER A 558 -30.49 10.68 -24.43
CA SER A 558 -31.58 11.49 -24.98
C SER A 558 -32.42 10.79 -26.07
N ASP A 559 -31.81 9.96 -26.94
CA ASP A 559 -32.55 9.12 -27.90
C ASP A 559 -33.14 7.89 -27.19
N LYS A 560 -34.45 7.94 -26.92
CA LYS A 560 -35.21 6.81 -26.34
C LYS A 560 -35.11 5.50 -27.14
N LYS A 561 -34.65 5.51 -28.39
CA LYS A 561 -34.37 4.29 -29.17
C LYS A 561 -33.02 3.66 -28.82
N LYS A 562 -32.08 4.39 -28.23
CA LYS A 562 -30.81 3.87 -27.67
C LYS A 562 -30.98 3.34 -26.24
N HIS A 563 -32.15 3.51 -25.61
CA HIS A 563 -32.39 3.05 -24.23
C HIS A 563 -32.20 1.54 -24.06
N TYR A 564 -31.60 1.19 -22.93
CA TYR A 564 -31.40 -0.18 -22.48
C TYR A 564 -32.67 -0.77 -21.87
N ARG A 565 -32.74 -2.11 -21.93
CA ARG A 565 -33.55 -2.98 -21.08
C ARG A 565 -32.61 -3.92 -20.34
N PHE A 566 -33.06 -4.52 -19.25
CA PHE A 566 -32.40 -5.66 -18.63
C PHE A 566 -33.11 -6.98 -18.98
N VAL A 567 -32.41 -8.09 -18.78
CA VAL A 567 -32.98 -9.44 -18.81
C VAL A 567 -33.44 -9.79 -17.39
N ALA A 568 -34.72 -10.10 -17.24
CA ALA A 568 -35.31 -10.60 -16.00
C ALA A 568 -35.58 -12.11 -16.08
N ILE A 569 -35.63 -12.77 -14.92
CA ILE A 569 -35.95 -14.19 -14.75
C ILE A 569 -37.12 -14.29 -13.77
N ASP A 570 -38.20 -14.93 -14.21
CA ASP A 570 -39.26 -15.46 -13.35
C ASP A 570 -38.71 -16.78 -12.77
N SER A 571 -38.21 -16.69 -11.54
CA SER A 571 -37.53 -17.76 -10.81
C SER A 571 -38.51 -18.55 -9.93
N ASN A 572 -39.55 -17.89 -9.44
CA ASN A 572 -40.58 -18.49 -8.60
C ASN A 572 -41.68 -19.22 -9.42
N ASN A 573 -41.76 -18.94 -10.73
CA ASN A 573 -42.71 -19.46 -11.74
C ASN A 573 -44.18 -19.02 -11.54
N ASP A 574 -44.43 -17.83 -11.01
CA ASP A 574 -45.77 -17.24 -10.85
C ASP A 574 -46.27 -16.45 -12.07
N GLY A 575 -45.39 -16.14 -13.03
CA GLY A 575 -45.69 -15.41 -14.26
C GLY A 575 -45.44 -13.90 -14.20
N VAL A 576 -44.90 -13.38 -13.09
CA VAL A 576 -44.42 -12.01 -12.90
C VAL A 576 -42.88 -12.01 -12.84
N THR A 577 -42.26 -10.84 -12.92
CA THR A 577 -40.85 -10.65 -12.59
C THR A 577 -40.74 -9.48 -11.63
N ASP A 578 -40.43 -9.72 -10.35
CA ASP A 578 -40.52 -8.70 -9.29
C ASP A 578 -39.41 -8.84 -8.22
N GLU A 579 -39.60 -8.23 -7.04
CA GLU A 579 -38.66 -8.28 -5.91
C GLU A 579 -38.55 -9.65 -5.21
N LEU A 580 -39.41 -10.62 -5.58
CA LEU A 580 -39.39 -12.00 -5.06
C LEU A 580 -38.57 -12.96 -5.93
N ASP A 581 -38.02 -12.49 -7.04
CA ASP A 581 -37.18 -13.27 -7.93
C ASP A 581 -35.70 -13.11 -7.66
N SER A 582 -34.90 -14.11 -8.03
CA SER A 582 -33.44 -14.01 -8.01
C SER A 582 -32.76 -14.95 -9.01
N ILE A 583 -31.46 -14.72 -9.23
CA ILE A 583 -30.59 -15.66 -9.94
C ILE A 583 -29.61 -16.23 -8.92
N GLY A 584 -29.77 -17.51 -8.59
CA GLY A 584 -29.02 -18.16 -7.52
C GLY A 584 -29.38 -17.63 -6.12
N THR A 585 -28.50 -17.87 -5.15
CA THR A 585 -28.70 -17.49 -3.74
C THR A 585 -27.52 -16.73 -3.13
N ASP A 586 -26.59 -16.23 -3.96
CA ASP A 586 -25.53 -15.31 -3.53
C ASP A 586 -26.14 -13.90 -3.38
N VAL A 587 -25.58 -13.07 -2.51
CA VAL A 587 -25.99 -11.66 -2.31
C VAL A 587 -25.72 -10.81 -3.53
N ILE A 588 -24.76 -11.21 -4.37
CA ILE A 588 -24.48 -10.64 -5.68
C ILE A 588 -24.83 -11.60 -6.81
N THR A 589 -25.17 -11.06 -7.96
CA THR A 589 -25.54 -11.85 -9.14
C THR A 589 -25.01 -11.25 -10.45
N THR A 590 -25.31 -11.93 -11.56
CA THR A 590 -24.97 -11.46 -12.92
C THR A 590 -26.19 -10.81 -13.59
N GLY A 591 -25.95 -9.71 -14.30
CA GLY A 591 -26.96 -8.97 -15.05
C GLY A 591 -26.67 -8.98 -16.56
N VAL A 592 -27.71 -8.75 -17.37
CA VAL A 592 -27.53 -8.43 -18.80
C VAL A 592 -28.42 -7.24 -19.14
N ILE A 593 -27.80 -6.17 -19.64
CA ILE A 593 -28.50 -5.04 -20.24
C ILE A 593 -28.30 -5.04 -21.76
N TYR A 594 -29.31 -4.62 -22.51
CA TYR A 594 -29.27 -4.65 -23.98
C TYR A 594 -30.12 -3.58 -24.64
N ARG A 595 -29.75 -3.20 -25.87
CA ARG A 595 -30.47 -2.23 -26.69
C ARG A 595 -31.48 -2.93 -27.59
N GLU A 596 -32.76 -2.79 -27.26
CA GLU A 596 -33.87 -3.32 -28.07
C GLU A 596 -33.85 -2.84 -29.53
N LYS A 597 -33.21 -1.71 -29.85
CA LYS A 597 -33.05 -1.23 -31.24
C LYS A 597 -32.21 -2.16 -32.11
N VAL A 598 -31.18 -2.81 -31.55
CA VAL A 598 -30.21 -3.63 -32.29
C VAL A 598 -30.48 -5.12 -32.12
N VAL A 599 -30.92 -5.56 -30.93
CA VAL A 599 -31.22 -6.98 -30.68
C VAL A 599 -32.64 -7.19 -30.17
N LYS A 600 -33.15 -8.42 -30.35
CA LYS A 600 -34.39 -8.89 -29.73
C LYS A 600 -34.06 -10.06 -28.81
N LEU A 601 -34.39 -9.97 -27.52
CA LEU A 601 -34.38 -11.12 -26.62
C LEU A 601 -35.36 -12.19 -27.12
N THR A 602 -34.90 -13.44 -27.23
CA THR A 602 -35.71 -14.57 -27.70
C THR A 602 -35.88 -15.68 -26.68
N GLU A 603 -34.99 -15.73 -25.68
CA GLU A 603 -35.01 -16.71 -24.60
C GLU A 603 -34.19 -16.11 -23.45
N ASN A 604 -34.78 -16.02 -22.26
CA ASN A 604 -34.07 -15.81 -21.00
C ASN A 604 -33.77 -17.19 -20.39
N ARG A 605 -32.60 -17.34 -19.77
CA ARG A 605 -32.11 -18.65 -19.30
C ARG A 605 -31.09 -18.45 -18.19
N VAL A 606 -31.21 -19.23 -17.13
CA VAL A 606 -30.13 -19.47 -16.16
C VAL A 606 -29.52 -20.85 -16.45
N ILE A 607 -28.20 -20.95 -16.40
CA ILE A 607 -27.48 -22.24 -16.38
C ILE A 607 -27.05 -22.47 -14.92
N PRO A 608 -27.60 -23.51 -14.24
CA PRO A 608 -27.19 -23.85 -12.89
C PRO A 608 -25.71 -24.24 -12.85
N MET A 609 -24.95 -23.60 -11.97
CA MET A 609 -23.51 -23.79 -11.84
C MET A 609 -23.16 -24.69 -10.65
N PRO A 610 -21.92 -25.22 -10.58
CA PRO A 610 -21.60 -26.23 -9.59
C PRO A 610 -21.58 -25.77 -8.13
N SER A 611 -21.91 -26.68 -7.21
CA SER A 611 -21.59 -26.60 -5.79
C SER A 611 -20.67 -27.76 -5.37
N GLN A 612 -19.76 -27.48 -4.43
CA GLN A 612 -18.95 -28.46 -3.73
C GLN A 612 -19.62 -28.82 -2.42
N GLN A 613 -19.66 -30.11 -2.06
CA GLN A 613 -20.19 -30.62 -0.80
C GLN A 613 -19.21 -31.68 -0.23
N ALA A 614 -17.98 -31.24 0.04
CA ALA A 614 -16.90 -32.06 0.57
C ALA A 614 -16.99 -32.21 2.12
N PRO A 615 -16.19 -33.10 2.73
CA PRO A 615 -16.03 -33.16 4.19
C PRO A 615 -15.27 -31.94 4.73
N GLU A 616 -15.51 -31.55 5.99
CA GLU A 616 -14.75 -30.47 6.66
C GLU A 616 -13.24 -30.79 6.73
N VAL A 617 -12.41 -29.77 6.52
CA VAL A 617 -10.95 -29.81 6.75
C VAL A 617 -10.63 -29.24 8.12
N LEU A 618 -9.84 -29.97 8.91
CA LEU A 618 -9.42 -29.58 10.26
C LEU A 618 -7.92 -29.27 10.31
N ASP A 619 -7.52 -28.31 11.15
CA ASP A 619 -6.12 -28.12 11.53
C ASP A 619 -5.63 -29.15 12.56
N ASP A 620 -4.33 -29.13 12.88
CA ASP A 620 -3.69 -29.99 13.90
C ASP A 620 -4.32 -29.90 15.31
N LYS A 621 -5.15 -28.88 15.56
CA LYS A 621 -5.84 -28.64 16.83
C LYS A 621 -7.33 -29.04 16.76
N GLY A 622 -7.79 -29.59 15.63
CA GLY A 622 -9.18 -29.99 15.40
C GLY A 622 -10.13 -28.83 15.10
N LYS A 623 -9.62 -27.64 14.75
CA LYS A 623 -10.44 -26.50 14.32
C LYS A 623 -10.76 -26.64 12.83
N VAL A 624 -12.03 -26.45 12.46
CA VAL A 624 -12.44 -26.32 11.05
C VAL A 624 -11.72 -25.12 10.42
N ILE A 625 -10.98 -25.38 9.34
CA ILE A 625 -10.32 -24.36 8.51
C ILE A 625 -10.99 -24.20 7.14
N GLU A 626 -11.73 -25.20 6.69
CA GLU A 626 -12.58 -25.17 5.50
C GLU A 626 -13.76 -26.14 5.73
N ASP A 627 -14.99 -25.77 5.36
CA ASP A 627 -16.22 -26.49 5.77
C ASP A 627 -16.80 -27.43 4.71
N GLY A 628 -16.12 -27.55 3.56
CA GLY A 628 -16.48 -28.33 2.39
C GLY A 628 -17.60 -27.78 1.52
N LYS A 629 -18.17 -26.60 1.82
CA LYS A 629 -19.42 -26.12 1.19
C LYS A 629 -19.22 -24.86 0.35
N ASN A 630 -18.72 -25.05 -0.86
CA ASN A 630 -18.51 -23.96 -1.81
C ASN A 630 -19.56 -23.93 -2.92
N TYR A 631 -19.85 -22.74 -3.43
CA TYR A 631 -20.88 -22.50 -4.45
C TYR A 631 -20.31 -21.60 -5.54
N GLN A 632 -20.59 -21.94 -6.81
CA GLN A 632 -20.47 -21.01 -7.93
C GLN A 632 -21.73 -20.17 -8.02
N ARG A 633 -21.63 -18.97 -8.59
CA ARG A 633 -22.80 -18.19 -9.01
C ARG A 633 -23.35 -18.74 -10.32
N ASP A 634 -24.67 -18.78 -10.43
CA ASP A 634 -25.34 -19.25 -11.63
C ASP A 634 -25.12 -18.30 -12.83
N THR A 635 -24.97 -18.88 -14.02
CA THR A 635 -24.67 -18.15 -15.25
C THR A 635 -25.96 -17.67 -15.93
N LEU A 636 -26.14 -16.35 -16.06
CA LEU A 636 -27.21 -15.77 -16.87
C LEU A 636 -26.85 -15.89 -18.37
N ALA A 637 -27.65 -16.65 -19.12
CA ALA A 637 -27.36 -17.07 -20.50
C ALA A 637 -28.44 -16.72 -21.56
N PRO A 638 -28.90 -15.45 -21.65
CA PRO A 638 -29.91 -15.04 -22.61
C PRO A 638 -29.50 -15.24 -24.07
N THR A 639 -30.50 -15.50 -24.92
CA THR A 639 -30.31 -15.68 -26.36
C THR A 639 -31.04 -14.62 -27.15
N PHE A 640 -30.28 -13.85 -27.93
CA PHE A 640 -30.73 -12.73 -28.73
C PHE A 640 -30.79 -13.10 -30.22
N LYS A 641 -31.71 -12.47 -30.95
CA LYS A 641 -31.70 -12.36 -32.40
C LYS A 641 -31.25 -10.96 -32.80
N VAL A 642 -30.23 -10.85 -33.64
CA VAL A 642 -29.71 -9.54 -34.12
C VAL A 642 -30.61 -8.99 -35.24
N LYS A 643 -31.04 -7.73 -35.13
CA LYS A 643 -32.07 -7.13 -35.99
C LYS A 643 -31.49 -6.66 -37.32
N GLY A 644 -31.79 -7.42 -38.37
CA GLY A 644 -31.30 -7.19 -39.73
C GLY A 644 -31.01 -8.50 -40.46
N GLY A 645 -30.77 -9.57 -39.70
CA GLY A 645 -30.50 -10.91 -40.21
C GLY A 645 -31.30 -11.99 -39.49
N ASN A 646 -30.81 -13.24 -39.58
CA ASN A 646 -31.39 -14.40 -38.91
C ASN A 646 -30.49 -15.02 -37.83
N GLU A 647 -29.30 -14.46 -37.61
CA GLU A 647 -28.36 -14.97 -36.63
C GLU A 647 -28.88 -14.85 -35.19
N LYS A 648 -28.55 -15.87 -34.41
CA LYS A 648 -28.78 -15.94 -32.97
C LYS A 648 -27.46 -15.97 -32.23
N ILE A 649 -27.38 -15.20 -31.16
CA ILE A 649 -26.23 -15.12 -30.27
C ILE A 649 -26.69 -15.33 -28.84
N THR A 650 -26.10 -16.32 -28.16
CA THR A 650 -26.24 -16.52 -26.72
C THR A 650 -25.07 -15.84 -26.03
N VAL A 651 -25.35 -14.95 -25.10
CA VAL A 651 -24.35 -14.32 -24.23
C VAL A 651 -24.49 -14.99 -22.87
N ALA A 652 -23.43 -15.60 -22.37
CA ALA A 652 -23.37 -16.26 -21.07
C ALA A 652 -22.46 -15.44 -20.15
N VAL A 653 -23.06 -14.79 -19.14
CA VAL A 653 -22.37 -13.94 -18.16
C VAL A 653 -21.99 -14.78 -16.94
N ASN A 654 -20.73 -14.69 -16.52
CA ASN A 654 -20.17 -15.49 -15.45
C ASN A 654 -19.49 -14.58 -14.43
N HIS A 655 -19.54 -15.02 -13.17
CA HIS A 655 -18.69 -14.50 -12.12
C HIS A 655 -18.22 -15.73 -11.32
N LEU A 656 -17.14 -16.36 -11.75
CA LEU A 656 -16.67 -17.60 -11.12
C LEU A 656 -16.14 -17.33 -9.70
N LYS A 657 -15.98 -18.39 -8.91
CA LYS A 657 -15.53 -18.33 -7.49
C LYS A 657 -14.19 -17.60 -7.36
N SER A 658 -14.19 -16.58 -6.48
CA SER A 658 -13.06 -15.70 -6.24
C SER A 658 -11.77 -16.41 -5.82
N LYS A 659 -10.62 -15.94 -6.32
CA LYS A 659 -9.27 -16.37 -5.93
C LYS A 659 -8.94 -16.09 -4.45
N GLY A 660 -9.70 -15.21 -3.78
CA GLY A 660 -9.56 -14.87 -2.35
C GLY A 660 -10.46 -15.69 -1.40
N SER A 661 -11.21 -16.67 -1.90
CA SER A 661 -11.90 -17.66 -1.06
C SER A 661 -10.94 -18.76 -0.56
N ALA A 662 -11.46 -19.78 0.12
CA ALA A 662 -10.83 -21.09 0.21
C ALA A 662 -11.87 -22.16 -0.19
N CYS A 663 -11.41 -23.20 -0.87
CA CYS A 663 -12.14 -24.41 -1.20
C CYS A 663 -11.40 -25.63 -0.62
N TRP A 664 -12.06 -26.78 -0.60
CA TRP A 664 -11.54 -28.00 0.03
C TRP A 664 -10.12 -28.36 -0.45
N GLU A 665 -9.90 -28.28 -1.77
CA GLU A 665 -8.62 -28.62 -2.41
C GLU A 665 -7.48 -27.71 -1.95
N ASP A 666 -7.75 -26.45 -1.62
CA ASP A 666 -6.71 -25.52 -1.18
C ASP A 666 -6.26 -25.86 0.25
N ALA A 667 -7.23 -26.15 1.13
CA ALA A 667 -7.00 -26.37 2.56
C ALA A 667 -6.54 -27.78 2.92
N ALA A 668 -7.03 -28.81 2.22
CA ALA A 668 -6.82 -30.20 2.62
C ALA A 668 -5.36 -30.68 2.47
N PRO A 669 -4.89 -31.63 3.29
CA PRO A 669 -3.53 -32.15 3.19
C PRO A 669 -3.23 -32.82 1.85
N VAL A 670 -1.95 -32.79 1.43
CA VAL A 670 -1.49 -33.32 0.14
C VAL A 670 -1.71 -34.83 0.02
N GLU A 671 -1.56 -35.57 1.12
CA GLU A 671 -1.83 -37.00 1.19
C GLU A 671 -3.33 -37.36 1.05
N GLN A 672 -4.23 -36.37 1.16
CA GLN A 672 -5.67 -36.51 0.93
C GLN A 672 -6.10 -35.97 -0.45
N GLY A 673 -5.16 -35.48 -1.26
CA GLY A 673 -5.42 -34.91 -2.59
C GLY A 673 -5.64 -33.40 -2.63
N GLY A 674 -5.44 -32.69 -1.51
CA GLY A 674 -5.42 -31.22 -1.49
C GLY A 674 -4.03 -30.62 -1.70
N GLN A 675 -3.89 -29.33 -1.44
CA GLN A 675 -2.67 -28.53 -1.63
C GLN A 675 -1.94 -28.23 -0.31
N GLY A 676 -2.58 -28.45 0.85
CA GLY A 676 -2.03 -28.15 2.18
C GLY A 676 -1.75 -26.66 2.40
N GLY A 677 -2.59 -25.78 1.88
CA GLY A 677 -2.47 -24.33 1.97
C GLY A 677 -1.39 -23.71 1.09
N LYS A 678 -1.02 -24.35 -0.03
CA LYS A 678 0.08 -23.92 -0.92
C LYS A 678 -0.35 -23.78 -2.37
N ASP A 679 -0.34 -22.56 -2.86
CA ASP A 679 -0.49 -22.23 -4.27
C ASP A 679 0.89 -22.33 -4.99
N LEU A 680 1.27 -23.54 -5.40
CA LEU A 680 2.59 -23.80 -5.99
C LEU A 680 2.69 -23.44 -7.48
N ASP A 681 1.57 -23.19 -8.14
CA ASP A 681 1.49 -22.84 -9.55
C ASP A 681 0.80 -21.49 -9.82
N PHE A 682 0.60 -20.68 -8.77
CA PHE A 682 0.09 -19.31 -8.79
C PHE A 682 -1.33 -19.18 -9.36
N GLN A 683 -2.16 -20.21 -9.22
CA GLN A 683 -3.54 -20.22 -9.72
C GLN A 683 -4.57 -19.61 -8.74
N GLY A 684 -4.15 -19.28 -7.51
CA GLY A 684 -5.01 -18.82 -6.43
C GLY A 684 -6.01 -19.87 -5.97
N ALA A 685 -6.66 -19.62 -4.84
CA ALA A 685 -7.59 -20.57 -4.24
C ALA A 685 -8.79 -20.90 -5.16
N CYS A 686 -9.43 -22.04 -4.91
CA CYS A 686 -10.59 -22.58 -5.62
C CYS A 686 -10.36 -22.90 -7.11
N GLU A 687 -9.11 -23.11 -7.55
CA GLU A 687 -8.75 -23.45 -8.94
C GLU A 687 -9.56 -24.65 -9.48
N GLN A 688 -9.47 -25.81 -8.84
CA GLN A 688 -10.20 -27.02 -9.30
C GLN A 688 -11.72 -26.83 -9.31
N PHE A 689 -12.24 -25.93 -8.46
CA PHE A 689 -13.67 -25.61 -8.42
C PHE A 689 -14.08 -24.63 -9.54
N ARG A 690 -13.18 -23.75 -9.98
CA ARG A 690 -13.34 -22.99 -11.24
C ARG A 690 -13.21 -23.90 -12.46
N VAL A 691 -12.34 -24.93 -12.44
CA VAL A 691 -12.28 -25.95 -13.50
C VAL A 691 -13.60 -26.71 -13.60
N ALA A 692 -14.20 -27.10 -12.47
CA ALA A 692 -15.52 -27.71 -12.44
C ALA A 692 -16.60 -26.81 -13.09
N ALA A 693 -16.53 -25.50 -12.84
CA ALA A 693 -17.41 -24.51 -13.45
C ALA A 693 -17.19 -24.39 -14.97
N ALA A 694 -15.94 -24.36 -15.43
CA ALA A 694 -15.58 -24.33 -16.85
C ALA A 694 -16.15 -25.55 -17.62
N VAL A 695 -16.08 -26.75 -17.02
CA VAL A 695 -16.69 -27.98 -17.56
C VAL A 695 -18.21 -27.84 -17.66
N ALA A 696 -18.88 -27.46 -16.56
CA ALA A 696 -20.33 -27.30 -16.50
C ALA A 696 -20.86 -26.31 -17.55
N LEU A 697 -20.22 -25.13 -17.64
CA LEU A 697 -20.54 -24.07 -18.61
C LEU A 697 -20.36 -24.57 -20.04
N GLY A 698 -19.23 -25.23 -20.33
CA GLY A 698 -18.92 -25.78 -21.63
C GLY A 698 -19.95 -26.81 -22.10
N GLU A 699 -20.32 -27.76 -21.23
CA GLU A 699 -21.33 -28.77 -21.53
C GLU A 699 -22.74 -28.18 -21.72
N ALA A 700 -23.11 -27.18 -20.92
CA ALA A 700 -24.39 -26.49 -21.05
C ALA A 700 -24.48 -25.75 -22.40
N LEU A 701 -23.43 -25.03 -22.79
CA LEU A 701 -23.41 -24.25 -24.03
C LEU A 701 -23.29 -25.10 -25.29
N GLN A 702 -22.68 -26.29 -25.22
CA GLN A 702 -22.70 -27.26 -26.34
C GLN A 702 -24.13 -27.69 -26.73
N LYS A 703 -25.06 -27.74 -25.76
CA LYS A 703 -26.47 -28.11 -25.97
C LYS A 703 -27.28 -26.99 -26.64
N ILE A 704 -26.78 -25.76 -26.63
CA ILE A 704 -27.44 -24.56 -27.20
C ILE A 704 -27.02 -24.34 -28.66
N LYS A 705 -27.95 -23.90 -29.52
CA LYS A 705 -27.72 -23.64 -30.96
C LYS A 705 -27.45 -22.16 -31.23
N GLY A 706 -26.70 -21.89 -32.31
CA GLY A 706 -26.31 -20.53 -32.71
C GLY A 706 -24.88 -20.18 -32.27
N HIS A 707 -24.54 -18.89 -32.39
CA HIS A 707 -23.30 -18.31 -31.88
C HIS A 707 -23.34 -18.19 -30.36
N LYS A 708 -22.18 -18.30 -29.71
CA LYS A 708 -22.03 -18.04 -28.28
C LYS A 708 -20.87 -17.10 -28.02
N VAL A 709 -21.06 -16.25 -27.01
CA VAL A 709 -20.02 -15.50 -26.30
C VAL A 709 -20.13 -15.88 -24.83
N ILE A 710 -19.06 -16.44 -24.28
CA ILE A 710 -18.85 -16.54 -22.84
C ILE A 710 -18.16 -15.23 -22.44
N LEU A 711 -18.70 -14.55 -21.44
CA LEU A 711 -18.08 -13.35 -20.90
C LEU A 711 -18.26 -13.21 -19.40
N GLY A 712 -17.56 -12.25 -18.82
CA GLY A 712 -17.56 -11.96 -17.40
C GLY A 712 -16.24 -12.29 -16.72
N ASP A 713 -16.25 -12.12 -15.40
CA ASP A 713 -15.13 -12.37 -14.52
C ASP A 713 -15.00 -13.89 -14.30
N MET A 714 -13.95 -14.47 -14.87
CA MET A 714 -13.64 -15.90 -14.72
C MET A 714 -12.81 -16.18 -13.48
N ASN A 715 -12.40 -15.16 -12.72
CA ASN A 715 -11.45 -15.23 -11.61
C ASN A 715 -10.21 -16.09 -11.97
N SER A 716 -9.83 -16.07 -13.24
CA SER A 716 -8.76 -16.92 -13.78
C SER A 716 -7.98 -16.16 -14.84
N TYR A 717 -6.65 -16.18 -14.76
CA TYR A 717 -5.78 -15.56 -15.76
C TYR A 717 -5.74 -16.38 -17.07
N GLY A 718 -5.31 -15.76 -18.16
CA GLY A 718 -5.52 -16.25 -19.53
C GLY A 718 -5.07 -17.70 -19.82
N MET A 719 -4.07 -18.20 -19.10
CA MET A 719 -3.47 -19.53 -19.27
C MET A 719 -3.59 -20.41 -18.01
N GLU A 720 -4.47 -20.06 -17.07
CA GLU A 720 -4.88 -20.91 -15.96
C GLU A 720 -5.85 -22.00 -16.40
N ASP A 721 -5.94 -23.07 -15.61
CA ASP A 721 -6.61 -24.31 -15.97
C ASP A 721 -8.10 -24.16 -16.36
N PRO A 722 -8.93 -23.34 -15.68
CA PRO A 722 -10.31 -23.08 -16.11
C PRO A 722 -10.39 -22.48 -17.52
N MET A 723 -9.45 -21.58 -17.86
CA MET A 723 -9.37 -20.92 -19.16
C MET A 723 -8.87 -21.88 -20.24
N LEU A 724 -7.89 -22.73 -19.92
CA LEU A 724 -7.40 -23.78 -20.82
C LEU A 724 -8.52 -24.79 -21.14
N VAL A 725 -9.36 -25.17 -20.16
CA VAL A 725 -10.54 -26.05 -20.40
C VAL A 725 -11.55 -25.42 -21.35
N LEU A 726 -11.89 -24.13 -21.19
CA LEU A 726 -12.82 -23.45 -22.11
C LEU A 726 -12.22 -23.29 -23.52
N THR A 727 -10.91 -23.06 -23.62
CA THR A 727 -10.21 -22.76 -24.86
C THR A 727 -9.69 -24.01 -25.57
N ASP A 728 -8.42 -24.42 -25.38
CA ASP A 728 -7.77 -25.43 -26.22
C ASP A 728 -6.84 -26.43 -25.51
N TYR A 729 -7.04 -26.67 -24.22
CA TYR A 729 -6.33 -27.69 -23.42
C TYR A 729 -6.26 -29.08 -24.09
N SER A 730 -5.06 -29.66 -24.11
CA SER A 730 -4.86 -31.11 -24.11
C SER A 730 -3.62 -31.46 -23.27
N PRO A 731 -3.55 -32.66 -22.66
CA PRO A 731 -2.38 -33.11 -21.91
C PRO A 731 -1.09 -33.11 -22.75
N GLU A 732 -1.18 -33.43 -24.03
CA GLU A 732 -0.04 -33.47 -24.95
C GLU A 732 0.46 -32.07 -25.34
N LYS A 733 -0.44 -31.08 -25.42
CA LYS A 733 -0.08 -29.70 -25.75
C LYS A 733 0.64 -29.01 -24.58
N TYR A 734 0.17 -29.26 -23.36
CA TYR A 734 0.61 -28.51 -22.16
C TYR A 734 1.51 -29.30 -21.20
N GLY A 735 1.60 -30.63 -21.34
CA GLY A 735 2.41 -31.47 -20.45
C GLY A 735 1.89 -31.59 -19.01
N LYS A 736 0.72 -31.02 -18.70
CA LYS A 736 0.06 -31.06 -17.38
C LYS A 736 -1.28 -31.77 -17.41
N THR A 737 -1.74 -32.22 -16.24
CA THR A 737 -3.08 -32.77 -16.02
C THR A 737 -3.94 -31.79 -15.25
N ILE A 738 -5.09 -31.40 -15.79
CA ILE A 738 -6.09 -30.56 -15.12
C ILE A 738 -7.09 -31.43 -14.35
N ARG A 739 -7.54 -30.98 -13.18
CA ARG A 739 -8.53 -31.67 -12.33
C ARG A 739 -9.68 -30.73 -11.94
N ALA A 740 -10.92 -31.23 -12.04
CA ALA A 740 -12.08 -30.58 -11.47
C ALA A 740 -12.33 -31.06 -10.03
N ALA A 741 -12.83 -30.16 -9.18
CA ALA A 741 -13.01 -30.34 -7.75
C ALA A 741 -13.80 -31.60 -7.35
N ARG A 742 -13.44 -32.13 -6.18
CA ARG A 742 -14.14 -33.26 -5.54
C ARG A 742 -15.56 -32.88 -5.12
N ASN A 743 -16.39 -33.91 -4.93
CA ASN A 743 -17.73 -33.80 -4.36
C ASN A 743 -18.53 -32.65 -5.00
N THR A 744 -18.49 -32.58 -6.33
CA THR A 744 -19.12 -31.51 -7.12
C THR A 744 -20.50 -31.95 -7.58
N TYR A 745 -21.50 -31.07 -7.43
CA TYR A 745 -22.90 -31.28 -7.77
C TYR A 745 -23.40 -30.12 -8.64
N ILE A 746 -24.43 -30.37 -9.47
CA ILE A 746 -25.21 -29.32 -10.14
C ILE A 746 -26.68 -29.58 -9.82
N ALA A 747 -27.37 -28.61 -9.20
CA ALA A 747 -28.75 -28.75 -8.73
C ALA A 747 -29.01 -30.07 -7.96
N GLY A 748 -28.10 -30.42 -7.04
CA GLY A 748 -28.15 -31.66 -6.24
C GLY A 748 -27.80 -32.95 -6.99
N THR A 749 -27.54 -32.90 -8.30
CA THR A 749 -27.10 -34.05 -9.10
C THR A 749 -25.56 -34.17 -9.06
N PRO A 750 -24.98 -35.30 -8.58
CA PRO A 750 -23.53 -35.48 -8.57
C PRO A 750 -22.93 -35.37 -9.98
N GLN A 751 -21.84 -34.61 -10.10
CA GLN A 751 -21.00 -34.51 -11.30
C GLN A 751 -19.68 -35.26 -11.09
N PHE A 752 -18.96 -34.94 -10.02
CA PHE A 752 -17.65 -35.51 -9.69
C PHE A 752 -17.64 -36.08 -8.27
N GLY A 753 -17.01 -37.24 -8.10
CA GLY A 753 -16.96 -37.98 -6.84
C GLY A 753 -15.88 -37.48 -5.88
N ASP A 754 -15.53 -38.32 -4.91
CA ASP A 754 -14.56 -38.01 -3.85
C ASP A 754 -13.15 -37.66 -4.36
N ASP A 755 -12.77 -38.14 -5.55
CA ASP A 755 -11.47 -37.86 -6.17
C ASP A 755 -11.52 -36.68 -7.19
N GLY A 756 -12.66 -36.00 -7.32
CA GLY A 756 -12.90 -35.05 -8.40
C GLY A 756 -12.94 -35.73 -9.78
N ALA A 757 -12.47 -35.05 -10.81
CA ALA A 757 -12.34 -35.63 -12.16
C ALA A 757 -11.13 -35.10 -12.93
N LEU A 758 -10.38 -36.00 -13.58
CA LEU A 758 -9.34 -35.62 -14.54
C LEU A 758 -9.98 -35.10 -15.83
N ILE A 759 -9.59 -33.91 -16.25
CA ILE A 759 -10.07 -33.31 -17.50
C ILE A 759 -9.15 -33.75 -18.65
N THR A 760 -9.77 -34.11 -19.78
CA THR A 760 -9.09 -34.67 -20.96
C THR A 760 -9.52 -34.02 -22.28
N HIS A 761 -10.40 -33.02 -22.23
CA HIS A 761 -10.91 -32.30 -23.39
C HIS A 761 -11.11 -30.81 -23.10
N ASN A 762 -11.32 -30.03 -24.16
CA ASN A 762 -11.64 -28.61 -24.12
C ASN A 762 -12.93 -28.30 -24.89
N TYR A 763 -13.44 -27.07 -24.75
CA TYR A 763 -14.66 -26.63 -25.43
C TYR A 763 -14.41 -25.81 -26.71
N GLY A 764 -13.16 -25.45 -27.01
CA GLY A 764 -12.76 -24.87 -28.28
C GLY A 764 -13.15 -23.40 -28.45
N TYR A 765 -13.41 -22.66 -27.37
CA TYR A 765 -13.64 -21.23 -27.45
C TYR A 765 -12.35 -20.47 -27.75
N LEU A 766 -12.49 -19.22 -28.21
CA LEU A 766 -11.39 -18.35 -28.60
C LEU A 766 -11.46 -17.06 -27.79
N ASN A 767 -10.45 -16.74 -27.00
CA ASN A 767 -10.39 -15.44 -26.33
C ASN A 767 -10.20 -14.33 -27.38
N ALA A 768 -11.20 -13.46 -27.55
CA ALA A 768 -11.20 -12.45 -28.59
C ALA A 768 -10.17 -11.35 -28.32
N VAL A 769 -10.06 -10.91 -27.06
CA VAL A 769 -9.09 -9.88 -26.64
C VAL A 769 -7.67 -10.42 -26.83
N ALA A 770 -7.34 -11.59 -26.26
CA ALA A 770 -6.00 -12.17 -26.39
C ALA A 770 -5.59 -12.53 -27.84
N ILE A 771 -6.54 -12.61 -28.78
CA ILE A 771 -6.25 -12.75 -30.23
C ILE A 771 -5.82 -11.42 -30.88
N LYS A 772 -6.27 -10.28 -30.34
CA LYS A 772 -5.94 -8.93 -30.83
C LYS A 772 -4.79 -8.30 -30.05
N HIS A 773 -4.84 -8.39 -28.73
CA HIS A 773 -3.90 -7.84 -27.77
C HIS A 773 -3.48 -8.97 -26.80
N PRO A 774 -2.47 -9.78 -27.14
CA PRO A 774 -2.06 -10.93 -26.32
C PRO A 774 -1.56 -10.55 -24.92
N GLU A 775 -1.06 -9.34 -24.75
CA GLU A 775 -0.52 -8.78 -23.50
C GLU A 775 -1.55 -7.91 -22.75
N SER A 776 -2.81 -7.89 -23.21
CA SER A 776 -3.90 -7.18 -22.54
C SER A 776 -4.20 -7.76 -21.16
N TRP A 777 -4.74 -6.91 -20.30
CA TRP A 777 -5.09 -7.20 -18.92
C TRP A 777 -6.34 -6.42 -18.51
N SER A 778 -7.04 -6.86 -17.48
CA SER A 778 -8.26 -6.19 -16.99
C SER A 778 -8.21 -5.88 -15.49
N TYR A 779 -7.18 -6.35 -14.79
CA TYR A 779 -7.11 -6.36 -13.34
C TYR A 779 -5.66 -6.21 -12.87
N SER A 780 -5.48 -5.53 -11.74
CA SER A 780 -4.21 -5.38 -11.03
C SER A 780 -4.34 -5.90 -9.61
N PHE A 781 -3.40 -6.73 -9.18
CA PHE A 781 -3.35 -7.24 -7.80
C PHE A 781 -1.93 -7.27 -7.27
N ASN A 782 -1.73 -6.70 -6.08
CA ASN A 782 -0.42 -6.30 -5.59
C ASN A 782 0.31 -5.51 -6.69
N ASP A 783 1.45 -6.00 -7.14
CA ASP A 783 2.32 -5.43 -8.15
C ASP A 783 2.25 -6.12 -9.52
N GLU A 784 1.31 -7.06 -9.72
CA GLU A 784 1.13 -7.79 -10.98
C GLU A 784 -0.20 -7.48 -11.67
N VAL A 785 -0.21 -7.49 -13.01
CA VAL A 785 -1.43 -7.34 -13.84
C VAL A 785 -1.77 -8.58 -14.66
N GLY A 786 -3.05 -8.76 -14.96
CA GLY A 786 -3.55 -9.81 -15.85
C GLY A 786 -5.03 -9.64 -16.19
N ALA A 787 -5.57 -10.48 -17.07
CA ALA A 787 -7.01 -10.43 -17.41
C ALA A 787 -7.78 -11.46 -16.57
N LEU A 788 -8.77 -11.01 -15.80
CA LEU A 788 -9.77 -11.86 -15.16
C LEU A 788 -11.11 -11.83 -15.91
N ASP A 789 -11.41 -10.70 -16.56
CA ASP A 789 -12.54 -10.52 -17.46
C ASP A 789 -12.17 -11.03 -18.84
N HIS A 790 -13.05 -11.83 -19.44
CA HIS A 790 -12.76 -12.43 -20.74
C HIS A 790 -13.94 -12.32 -21.69
N LEU A 791 -13.64 -12.34 -23.00
CA LEU A 791 -14.61 -12.40 -24.09
C LEU A 791 -14.31 -13.61 -24.97
N LEU A 792 -14.81 -14.79 -24.59
CA LEU A 792 -14.54 -16.03 -25.31
C LEU A 792 -15.63 -16.30 -26.36
N VAL A 793 -15.25 -16.24 -27.64
CA VAL A 793 -16.17 -16.44 -28.76
C VAL A 793 -16.14 -17.88 -29.27
N SER A 794 -17.32 -18.44 -29.56
CA SER A 794 -17.43 -19.74 -30.23
C SER A 794 -16.77 -19.72 -31.62
N LYS A 795 -16.23 -20.86 -32.10
CA LYS A 795 -15.51 -20.95 -33.40
C LYS A 795 -16.28 -20.38 -34.61
N SER A 796 -17.61 -20.39 -34.58
CA SER A 796 -18.47 -19.84 -35.63
C SER A 796 -18.48 -18.30 -35.69
N LEU A 797 -18.01 -17.61 -34.65
CA LEU A 797 -17.79 -16.16 -34.63
C LEU A 797 -16.36 -15.75 -35.06
N LYS A 798 -15.40 -16.68 -35.21
CA LYS A 798 -13.98 -16.31 -35.49
C LYS A 798 -13.82 -15.36 -36.68
N GLY A 799 -14.51 -15.64 -37.78
CA GLY A 799 -14.49 -14.80 -39.00
C GLY A 799 -15.46 -13.61 -38.96
N LYS A 800 -16.04 -13.31 -37.79
CA LYS A 800 -16.95 -12.18 -37.52
C LYS A 800 -16.41 -11.22 -36.47
N VAL A 801 -15.35 -11.58 -35.72
CA VAL A 801 -14.65 -10.63 -34.86
C VAL A 801 -14.03 -9.56 -35.75
N VAL A 802 -14.50 -8.33 -35.60
CA VAL A 802 -13.84 -7.14 -36.16
C VAL A 802 -12.67 -6.84 -35.27
N ASP A 803 -12.95 -6.64 -33.98
CA ASP A 803 -11.95 -6.24 -32.99
C ASP A 803 -12.40 -6.55 -31.55
N ALA A 804 -11.48 -6.50 -30.59
CA ALA A 804 -11.77 -6.68 -29.16
C ALA A 804 -10.61 -6.17 -28.30
N THR A 805 -10.90 -5.39 -27.25
CA THR A 805 -9.90 -4.85 -26.32
C THR A 805 -10.47 -4.77 -24.90
N ASP A 806 -9.59 -4.71 -23.90
CA ASP A 806 -9.92 -4.14 -22.59
C ASP A 806 -9.91 -2.60 -22.71
N TRP A 807 -10.78 -1.90 -21.98
CA TRP A 807 -10.80 -0.43 -21.93
C TRP A 807 -10.26 0.02 -20.57
N HIS A 808 -8.97 0.39 -20.54
CA HIS A 808 -8.24 0.72 -19.31
C HIS A 808 -8.70 2.01 -18.64
N ILE A 809 -9.73 1.90 -17.78
CA ILE A 809 -10.30 2.99 -17.00
C ILE A 809 -10.32 2.73 -15.50
N ASN A 810 -9.98 1.52 -15.06
CA ASN A 810 -10.19 1.02 -13.70
C ASN A 810 -8.96 0.26 -13.17
N GLY A 811 -8.50 -0.75 -13.90
CA GLY A 811 -7.43 -1.66 -13.44
C GLY A 811 -6.10 -0.94 -13.24
N GLY A 812 -5.78 0.01 -14.13
CA GLY A 812 -4.58 0.84 -14.03
C GLY A 812 -4.69 2.07 -13.15
N GLU A 813 -5.89 2.45 -12.70
CA GLU A 813 -6.10 3.65 -11.89
C GLU A 813 -5.76 3.43 -10.41
N SER A 814 -5.34 4.48 -9.72
CA SER A 814 -5.12 4.41 -8.27
C SER A 814 -6.41 4.15 -7.50
N THR A 815 -6.35 3.23 -6.54
CA THR A 815 -7.43 2.94 -5.57
C THR A 815 -7.86 4.18 -4.77
N LEU A 816 -6.99 5.20 -4.68
CA LEU A 816 -7.32 6.50 -4.07
C LEU A 816 -8.48 7.21 -4.80
N PHE A 817 -8.71 6.91 -6.09
CA PHE A 817 -9.84 7.43 -6.87
C PHE A 817 -11.11 6.56 -6.80
N ASP A 818 -11.11 5.42 -6.09
CA ASP A 818 -12.33 4.62 -5.86
C ASP A 818 -13.42 5.44 -5.14
N TYR A 819 -14.67 5.02 -5.28
CA TYR A 819 -15.83 5.71 -4.71
C TYR A 819 -15.82 5.75 -3.17
N ASN A 820 -15.28 4.73 -2.47
CA ASN A 820 -15.26 4.67 -1.01
C ASN A 820 -14.37 5.76 -0.38
N SER A 821 -14.60 6.07 0.90
CA SER A 821 -13.90 7.16 1.61
C SER A 821 -12.66 6.72 2.41
N GLU A 822 -12.47 5.41 2.56
CA GLU A 822 -11.42 4.80 3.38
C GLU A 822 -10.01 5.21 2.88
N PHE A 823 -9.12 5.55 3.81
CA PHE A 823 -7.70 5.90 3.57
C PHE A 823 -7.42 7.12 2.67
N LYS A 824 -8.45 7.90 2.31
CA LYS A 824 -8.36 9.01 1.31
C LYS A 824 -8.43 10.41 1.87
N GLY A 825 -8.62 10.59 3.18
CA GLY A 825 -8.55 11.88 3.85
C GLY A 825 -9.40 12.97 3.19
N ASP A 826 -8.74 14.00 2.66
CA ASP A 826 -9.34 15.16 1.99
C ASP A 826 -9.28 15.12 0.45
N LEU A 827 -8.90 13.99 -0.16
CA LEU A 827 -8.79 13.88 -1.62
C LEU A 827 -10.12 14.18 -2.32
N PRO A 828 -10.12 15.01 -3.39
CA PRO A 828 -11.29 15.27 -4.22
C PRO A 828 -11.96 14.00 -4.76
N LYS A 829 -13.27 14.10 -4.97
CA LYS A 829 -14.13 13.00 -5.43
C LYS A 829 -14.71 13.34 -6.80
N TYR A 830 -14.15 12.72 -7.84
CA TYR A 830 -14.52 12.94 -9.24
C TYR A 830 -15.64 12.00 -9.69
N GLN A 831 -16.65 12.55 -10.37
CA GLN A 831 -17.80 11.78 -10.92
C GLN A 831 -17.57 11.32 -12.37
N ASP A 832 -16.32 11.38 -12.84
CA ASP A 832 -15.84 10.82 -14.11
C ASP A 832 -16.11 9.30 -14.25
N HIS A 833 -15.69 8.67 -15.35
CA HIS A 833 -15.82 7.20 -15.51
C HIS A 833 -14.58 6.41 -15.07
N PHE A 834 -13.53 7.08 -14.58
CA PHE A 834 -12.29 6.42 -14.17
C PHE A 834 -12.42 5.85 -12.76
N ARG A 835 -11.80 4.71 -12.48
CA ARG A 835 -11.87 4.00 -11.20
C ARG A 835 -13.32 3.83 -10.70
N ALA A 836 -14.20 3.46 -11.63
CA ALA A 836 -15.59 3.06 -11.40
C ALA A 836 -15.71 1.65 -10.79
N SER A 837 -14.64 0.86 -10.92
CA SER A 837 -14.47 -0.52 -10.47
C SER A 837 -12.98 -0.79 -10.27
N ASP A 838 -12.63 -1.97 -9.76
CA ASP A 838 -11.28 -2.54 -9.77
C ASP A 838 -10.97 -3.35 -11.04
N HIS A 839 -11.99 -3.63 -11.87
CA HIS A 839 -11.88 -4.32 -13.15
C HIS A 839 -12.13 -3.40 -14.36
N ASP A 840 -11.31 -3.50 -15.40
CA ASP A 840 -11.55 -2.86 -16.69
C ASP A 840 -12.69 -3.57 -17.47
N PRO A 841 -13.61 -2.82 -18.11
CA PRO A 841 -14.60 -3.41 -19.00
C PRO A 841 -13.97 -3.87 -20.32
N ALA A 842 -14.13 -5.15 -20.65
CA ALA A 842 -13.72 -5.69 -21.95
C ALA A 842 -14.83 -5.51 -23.01
N VAL A 843 -14.45 -5.17 -24.24
CA VAL A 843 -15.36 -4.90 -25.37
C VAL A 843 -15.00 -5.74 -26.61
N LEU A 844 -16.03 -6.21 -27.32
CA LEU A 844 -15.98 -7.02 -28.53
C LEU A 844 -16.85 -6.38 -29.63
N GLU A 845 -16.26 -6.18 -30.80
CA GLU A 845 -16.94 -5.72 -32.01
C GLU A 845 -17.11 -6.85 -33.03
N LEU A 846 -18.34 -7.04 -33.49
CA LEU A 846 -18.72 -8.13 -34.40
C LEU A 846 -19.31 -7.61 -35.71
N ASN A 847 -19.05 -8.34 -36.80
CA ASN A 847 -19.74 -8.22 -38.08
C ASN A 847 -20.65 -9.45 -38.28
N ILE A 848 -21.81 -9.41 -37.63
CA ILE A 848 -22.81 -10.47 -37.62
C ILE A 848 -23.43 -10.71 -38.99
N TYR A 849 -23.58 -9.70 -39.85
CA TYR A 849 -24.11 -9.91 -41.20
C TYR A 849 -23.07 -10.49 -42.17
N GLY A 850 -21.80 -10.49 -41.78
CA GLY A 850 -20.68 -10.82 -42.65
C GLY A 850 -20.40 -9.69 -43.64
N GLY A 851 -19.22 -9.71 -44.26
CA GLY A 851 -18.73 -8.70 -45.20
C GLY A 851 -19.59 -8.54 -46.46
N SER A 852 -20.76 -7.92 -46.31
CA SER A 852 -21.42 -7.17 -47.36
C SER A 852 -20.44 -6.10 -47.82
N PHE A 853 -19.83 -6.31 -48.98
CA PHE A 853 -19.19 -5.24 -49.75
C PHE A 853 -20.14 -4.04 -49.72
N GLY A 854 -19.75 -2.99 -49.00
CA GLY A 854 -20.67 -1.92 -48.62
C GLY A 854 -21.40 -1.38 -49.84
N LEU A 855 -22.69 -1.02 -49.70
CA LEU A 855 -23.51 -0.58 -50.83
C LEU A 855 -22.87 0.56 -51.66
N GLY A 856 -21.97 1.35 -51.06
CA GLY A 856 -21.14 2.34 -51.77
C GLY A 856 -20.29 1.76 -52.92
N ALA A 857 -19.81 0.52 -52.83
CA ALA A 857 -19.09 -0.16 -53.91
C ALA A 857 -20.02 -0.55 -55.09
N LEU A 858 -21.29 -0.88 -54.83
CA LEU A 858 -22.26 -1.10 -55.91
C LEU A 858 -22.67 0.21 -56.61
N PHE A 859 -22.74 1.32 -55.87
CA PHE A 859 -23.00 2.63 -56.46
C PHE A 859 -21.85 3.12 -57.35
N SER A 860 -20.59 2.79 -57.03
CA SER A 860 -19.46 3.14 -57.91
C SER A 860 -19.49 2.37 -59.25
N LEU A 861 -19.91 1.10 -59.24
CA LEU A 861 -20.05 0.28 -60.46
C LEU A 861 -21.26 0.68 -61.32
N LEU A 862 -22.37 1.11 -60.72
CA LEU A 862 -23.55 1.58 -61.45
C LEU A 862 -23.41 3.04 -61.95
N GLY A 863 -22.59 3.86 -61.28
CA GLY A 863 -22.35 5.27 -61.63
C GLY A 863 -21.68 5.49 -63.00
N PHE A 864 -20.84 4.55 -63.47
CA PHE A 864 -20.16 4.66 -64.77
C PHE A 864 -21.05 4.28 -65.98
N GLY A 865 -22.25 3.76 -65.76
CA GLY A 865 -23.13 3.26 -66.83
C GLY A 865 -23.97 4.31 -67.58
N MET A 866 -24.22 5.49 -66.99
CA MET A 866 -25.21 6.44 -67.54
C MET A 866 -24.66 7.71 -68.20
N TRP A 867 -23.34 7.98 -68.15
CA TRP A 867 -22.77 9.19 -68.78
C TRP A 867 -22.27 8.97 -70.22
N ARG A 868 -23.05 8.27 -71.07
CA ARG A 868 -22.72 8.14 -72.50
C ARG A 868 -23.91 7.94 -73.46
N ARG A 869 -24.96 8.78 -73.36
CA ARG A 869 -25.86 9.11 -74.50
C ARG A 869 -26.88 10.19 -74.15
N ARG A 870 -26.64 11.43 -74.59
CA ARG A 870 -27.55 12.20 -75.49
C ARG A 870 -26.94 13.56 -75.86
N ARG A 871 -27.01 13.87 -77.16
CA ARG A 871 -27.24 15.23 -77.65
C ARG A 871 -28.75 15.49 -77.58
#